data_AF-A0A7S7W4G0-F1
#
_entry.id   AF-A0A7S7W4G0-F1
#
_cell.length_a   1.000
_cell.length_b   1.000
_cell.length_c   1.000
_cell.angle_alpha   90.00
_cell.angle_beta   90.00
_cell.angle_gamma   90.00
#
_symmetry.space_group_name_H-M   'P 1'
#
loop_
_entity.id
_entity.type
_entity.pdbx_description
1 polymer ?
#
loop_
_entity_poly.entity_id
_entity_poly.type
_entity_poly.pdbx_seq_one_letter_code
_entity_poly.pdbx_strand_id
1 'polypeptide(L)'
;MSISSINYSSSVLGSQIRNINQQLTDLSTQLSTGKLSQNYSGMGTNEGFAIAGRAQLSNIAAYTDTITNVNVSINLANTALQSLTKIRSTVQTGAANTAQDLNVNGQTIAQNTAAAQFGSMVGVLNTQTGNRYLFSGTAVNTQPVADAGDIINGTTTQAGFKTVMAERQAADLGANGMGRLVQTQPTPSSVKVSEDVPGSPFGLKLKAASLTMPTATLTGPSGSPVSFAVDLNGVNPSNGDKLSVQFTLPDGTTEQIDLTASTATPTPLGSFAIDPGNPNAVPPVLPDPNVTALNLNNALNTAIKKLAGTSLVAASAVTAGDNFFNTVGSATANAAGTSNLISYTSTTGTGSVALQDSAAAAASTTTSLDPAATPHLNGAVLTALANAPTGTTLTITGANGAHTITFDPAVTTVTTAGGNTTIGLASGSTAKMSDILNAIATAAGIPAANVTLSAGGNIQIATGTGTDVSVTGGPAATALGLSSVTRGNAASTPPITGSTVLSGTAIAGGSQVLSTAFQAGSAGPPVVNPDTITVNGQTLTFVASGATGPNQINITDDITTLLGKIDQLTGTSKPSTIHGGFITINTDNPGSLNISSSNGAAFGALGFTSSPVTAAKAPLRVGTSPASSATTLVNGTATTVKWYQGNDGPGSARSTAMARVDDSVTVQYGAQADEDAIRRQLQAIAVFGTFSTSPTGQYSGGQVSALSQRVTQALTQQPGQQRIEDIQTDIAMAQNTMKDASTRQTQAKAQLQTIIDQAESASPDQVASQILALQNALQASYQVTSNLAQLSLVKFL
;
A
#
# COMPACT_ATOMS: atom_id res chain seq x y z
N MET A 1 15.15 85.07 34.77
CA MET A 1 15.36 84.19 33.60
C MET A 1 16.43 83.18 33.98
N SER A 2 16.03 81.94 34.24
CA SER A 2 16.91 80.92 34.83
C SER A 2 17.94 80.41 33.82
N ILE A 3 19.15 80.19 34.34
CA ILE A 3 20.24 79.47 33.69
C ILE A 3 19.84 78.00 33.61
N SER A 4 19.07 77.64 32.58
CA SER A 4 18.62 76.26 32.34
C SER A 4 19.28 75.63 31.10
N SER A 5 20.17 76.35 30.40
CA SER A 5 20.80 75.87 29.15
C SER A 5 22.06 75.02 29.34
N ILE A 6 22.75 75.11 30.49
CA ILE A 6 24.05 74.44 30.71
C ILE A 6 23.88 72.97 31.18
N ASN A 7 22.80 72.64 31.88
CA ASN A 7 22.55 71.26 32.34
C ASN A 7 21.95 70.36 31.24
N TYR A 8 21.29 70.97 30.25
CA TYR A 8 20.76 70.26 29.08
C TYR A 8 21.89 69.85 28.11
N SER A 9 22.87 70.72 27.90
CA SER A 9 23.98 70.47 26.97
C SER A 9 25.00 69.45 27.51
N SER A 10 25.28 69.44 28.82
CA SER A 10 26.12 68.41 29.47
C SER A 10 25.44 67.03 29.55
N SER A 11 24.11 67.00 29.75
CA SER A 11 23.28 65.79 29.71
C SER A 11 23.25 65.16 28.31
N VAL A 12 23.04 65.98 27.28
CA VAL A 12 23.01 65.53 25.88
C VAL A 12 24.39 65.04 25.43
N LEU A 13 25.49 65.77 25.72
CA LEU A 13 26.86 65.35 25.39
C LEU A 13 27.28 64.07 26.14
N GLY A 14 26.96 63.97 27.44
CA GLY A 14 27.23 62.76 28.23
C GLY A 14 26.38 61.55 27.81
N SER A 15 25.19 61.78 27.24
CA SER A 15 24.40 60.71 26.62
C SER A 15 24.97 60.26 25.28
N GLN A 16 25.51 61.19 24.47
CA GLN A 16 26.18 60.89 23.20
C GLN A 16 27.47 60.10 23.39
N ILE A 17 28.32 60.49 24.35
CA ILE A 17 29.56 59.75 24.64
C ILE A 17 29.26 58.33 25.13
N ARG A 18 28.25 58.15 25.98
CA ARG A 18 27.81 56.81 26.40
C ARG A 18 27.26 55.99 25.23
N ASN A 19 26.53 56.62 24.31
CA ASN A 19 26.05 55.97 23.09
C ASN A 19 27.20 55.52 22.18
N ILE A 20 28.19 56.39 21.93
CA ILE A 20 29.39 56.07 21.14
C ILE A 20 30.20 54.94 21.78
N ASN A 21 30.37 54.95 23.11
CA ASN A 21 31.07 53.88 23.82
C ASN A 21 30.30 52.55 23.74
N GLN A 22 28.97 52.57 23.85
CA GLN A 22 28.13 51.38 23.67
C GLN A 22 28.28 50.82 22.23
N GLN A 23 28.22 51.69 21.22
CA GLN A 23 28.41 51.29 19.81
C GLN A 23 29.81 50.72 19.55
N LEU A 24 30.86 51.27 20.17
CA LEU A 24 32.21 50.72 20.08
C LEU A 24 32.32 49.35 20.77
N THR A 25 31.66 49.14 21.91
CA THR A 25 31.59 47.83 22.58
C THR A 25 30.84 46.81 21.70
N ASP A 26 29.73 47.20 21.09
CA ASP A 26 28.92 46.33 20.25
C ASP A 26 29.69 45.94 18.97
N LEU A 27 30.30 46.90 18.27
CA LEU A 27 31.12 46.64 17.08
C LEU A 27 32.39 45.82 17.39
N SER A 28 33.03 46.05 18.53
CA SER A 28 34.16 45.22 19.00
C SER A 28 33.72 43.77 19.25
N THR A 29 32.52 43.58 19.82
CA THR A 29 31.92 42.26 20.01
C THR A 29 31.58 41.60 18.68
N GLN A 30 31.03 42.34 17.71
CA GLN A 30 30.76 41.85 16.36
C GLN A 30 32.05 41.45 15.64
N LEU A 31 33.13 42.23 15.79
CA LEU A 31 34.44 41.93 15.21
C LEU A 31 35.07 40.67 15.84
N SER A 32 34.90 40.48 17.15
CA SER A 32 35.42 39.31 17.86
C SER A 32 34.62 38.03 17.59
N THR A 33 33.30 38.14 17.40
CA THR A 33 32.41 36.98 17.21
C THR A 33 32.15 36.66 15.73
N GLY A 34 32.44 37.60 14.83
CA GLY A 34 32.09 37.52 13.41
C GLY A 34 30.58 37.54 13.14
N LYS A 35 29.75 37.82 14.16
CA LYS A 35 28.29 37.77 14.11
C LYS A 35 27.69 39.16 14.40
N LEU A 36 26.62 39.52 13.70
CA LEU A 36 25.92 40.81 13.83
C LEU A 36 25.29 41.02 15.21
N SER A 37 24.85 39.95 15.87
CA SER A 37 24.33 40.00 17.23
C SER A 37 24.47 38.66 17.93
N GLN A 38 24.60 38.67 19.27
CA GLN A 38 24.61 37.45 20.09
C GLN A 38 23.20 36.97 20.46
N ASN A 39 22.18 37.77 20.19
CA ASN A 39 20.80 37.56 20.58
C ASN A 39 19.88 37.99 19.44
N TYR A 40 18.79 37.26 19.21
CA TYR A 40 17.90 37.45 18.06
C TYR A 40 17.31 38.86 17.96
N SER A 41 17.02 39.49 19.10
CA SER A 41 16.50 40.87 19.18
C SER A 41 17.45 41.94 18.63
N GLY A 42 18.74 41.63 18.47
CA GLY A 42 19.73 42.54 17.91
C GLY A 42 19.96 42.36 16.40
N MET A 43 19.24 41.46 15.73
CA MET A 43 19.38 41.18 14.29
C MET A 43 18.44 42.00 13.39
N GLY A 44 17.54 42.79 13.96
CA GLY A 44 16.63 43.68 13.20
C GLY A 44 15.72 42.91 12.23
N THR A 45 15.67 43.33 10.97
CA THR A 45 14.82 42.71 9.93
C THR A 45 15.19 41.26 9.59
N ASN A 46 16.41 40.82 9.95
CA ASN A 46 16.91 39.48 9.64
C ASN A 46 16.53 38.43 10.70
N GLU A 47 15.97 38.85 11.85
CA GLU A 47 15.57 37.96 12.96
C GLU A 47 14.56 36.89 12.50
N GLY A 48 13.47 37.32 11.83
CA GLY A 48 12.43 36.40 11.35
C GLY A 48 12.96 35.39 10.33
N PHE A 49 13.90 35.80 9.49
CA PHE A 49 14.53 34.93 8.50
C PHE A 49 15.46 33.90 9.15
N ALA A 50 16.29 34.30 10.11
CA ALA A 50 17.19 33.40 10.83
C ALA A 50 16.41 32.36 11.65
N ILE A 51 15.33 32.77 12.31
CA ILE A 51 14.45 31.85 13.06
C ILE A 51 13.78 30.84 12.11
N ALA A 52 13.20 31.31 11.00
CA ALA A 52 12.58 30.43 10.01
C ALA A 52 13.59 29.47 9.36
N GLY A 53 14.79 29.97 9.04
CA GLY A 53 15.89 29.16 8.50
C GLY A 53 16.35 28.06 9.46
N ARG A 54 16.50 28.38 10.75
CA ARG A 54 16.85 27.39 11.79
C ARG A 54 15.73 26.37 12.01
N ALA A 55 14.46 26.79 11.98
CA ALA A 55 13.33 25.87 12.04
C ALA A 55 13.33 24.89 10.84
N GLN A 56 13.61 25.39 9.63
CA GLN A 56 13.72 24.54 8.45
C GLN A 56 14.93 23.60 8.50
N LEU A 57 16.09 24.05 9.01
CA LEU A 57 17.24 23.17 9.26
C LEU A 57 16.92 22.06 10.27
N SER A 58 16.15 22.36 11.32
CA SER A 58 15.69 21.37 12.30
C SER A 58 14.78 20.32 11.66
N ASN A 59 13.87 20.73 10.77
CA ASN A 59 13.01 19.80 10.02
C ASN A 59 13.85 18.91 9.09
N ILE A 60 14.81 19.48 8.36
CA ILE A 60 15.73 18.72 7.49
C ILE A 60 16.54 17.71 8.29
N ALA A 61 17.02 18.08 9.48
CA ALA A 61 17.74 17.16 10.38
C ALA A 61 16.85 15.99 10.81
N ALA A 62 15.60 16.26 11.23
CA ALA A 62 14.64 15.22 11.60
C ALA A 62 14.32 14.26 10.45
N TYR A 63 14.19 14.76 9.22
CA TYR A 63 14.01 13.91 8.05
C TYR A 63 15.26 13.07 7.75
N THR A 64 16.46 13.63 7.89
CA THR A 64 17.74 12.91 7.70
C THR A 64 17.90 11.78 8.73
N ASP A 65 17.55 12.04 9.99
CA ASP A 65 17.56 11.03 11.06
C ASP A 65 16.55 9.92 10.76
N THR A 66 15.36 10.27 10.28
CA THR A 66 14.34 9.32 9.84
C THR A 66 14.86 8.43 8.70
N ILE A 67 15.43 9.03 7.64
CA ILE A 67 16.04 8.31 6.52
C ILE A 67 17.14 7.35 7.00
N THR A 68 17.98 7.79 7.93
CA THR A 68 19.07 6.98 8.48
C THR A 68 18.53 5.73 9.20
N ASN A 69 17.54 5.91 10.07
CA ASN A 69 16.91 4.80 10.81
C ASN A 69 16.15 3.83 9.89
N VAL A 70 15.45 4.35 8.88
CA VAL A 70 14.74 3.52 7.89
C VAL A 70 15.73 2.73 7.03
N ASN A 71 16.86 3.33 6.63
CA ASN A 71 17.91 2.63 5.87
C ASN A 71 18.53 1.48 6.66
N VAL A 72 18.71 1.59 7.98
CA VAL A 72 19.16 0.47 8.82
C VAL A 72 18.16 -0.69 8.73
N SER A 73 16.87 -0.38 8.90
CA SER A 73 15.80 -1.39 8.86
C SER A 73 15.73 -2.07 7.48
N ILE A 74 15.84 -1.30 6.40
CA ILE A 74 15.84 -1.84 5.04
C ILE A 74 17.09 -2.67 4.74
N ASN A 75 18.27 -2.24 5.16
CA ASN A 75 19.49 -3.01 4.95
C ASN A 75 19.44 -4.37 5.67
N LEU A 76 18.84 -4.39 6.86
CA LEU A 76 18.57 -5.63 7.57
C LEU A 76 17.54 -6.50 6.82
N ALA A 77 16.49 -5.90 6.25
CA ALA A 77 15.49 -6.61 5.44
C ALA A 77 16.14 -7.26 4.22
N ASN A 78 16.96 -6.51 3.49
CA ASN A 78 17.71 -7.01 2.34
C ASN A 78 18.64 -8.16 2.74
N THR A 79 19.32 -8.07 3.88
CA THR A 79 20.19 -9.14 4.39
C THR A 79 19.39 -10.40 4.74
N ALA A 80 18.23 -10.23 5.39
CA ALA A 80 17.33 -11.32 5.70
C ALA A 80 16.81 -11.99 4.41
N LEU A 81 16.30 -11.22 3.45
CA LEU A 81 15.81 -11.71 2.16
C LEU A 81 16.91 -12.44 1.36
N GLN A 82 18.15 -11.93 1.37
CA GLN A 82 19.29 -12.63 0.77
C GLN A 82 19.59 -13.96 1.47
N SER A 83 19.45 -14.02 2.79
CA SER A 83 19.59 -15.26 3.55
C SER A 83 18.49 -16.26 3.20
N LEU A 84 17.25 -15.80 3.01
CA LEU A 84 16.16 -16.63 2.50
C LEU A 84 16.47 -17.18 1.10
N THR A 85 16.99 -16.36 0.20
CA THR A 85 17.41 -16.81 -1.15
C THR A 85 18.51 -17.88 -1.08
N LYS A 86 19.48 -17.75 -0.17
CA LYS A 86 20.52 -18.78 0.04
C LYS A 86 19.94 -20.08 0.57
N ILE A 87 19.07 -19.99 1.59
CA ILE A 87 18.34 -21.14 2.15
C ILE A 87 17.58 -21.89 1.05
N ARG A 88 16.85 -21.16 0.20
CA ARG A 88 16.13 -21.69 -0.97
C ARG A 88 17.06 -22.51 -1.86
N SER A 89 18.17 -21.93 -2.29
CA SER A 89 19.12 -22.56 -3.20
C SER A 89 19.78 -23.80 -2.60
N THR A 90 20.10 -23.78 -1.30
CA THR A 90 20.64 -24.95 -0.59
C THR A 90 19.65 -26.11 -0.58
N VAL A 91 18.39 -25.85 -0.21
CA VAL A 91 17.37 -26.91 -0.16
C VAL A 91 17.01 -27.39 -1.57
N GLN A 92 16.90 -26.50 -2.55
CA GLN A 92 16.62 -26.84 -3.94
C GLN A 92 17.72 -27.75 -4.52
N THR A 93 19.00 -27.42 -4.29
CA THR A 93 20.15 -28.23 -4.74
C THR A 93 20.18 -29.58 -4.05
N GLY A 94 19.90 -29.61 -2.74
CA GLY A 94 19.80 -30.86 -1.97
C GLY A 94 18.68 -31.75 -2.49
N ALA A 95 17.48 -31.20 -2.71
CA ALA A 95 16.33 -31.90 -3.27
C ALA A 95 16.63 -32.46 -4.67
N ALA A 96 17.24 -31.66 -5.55
CA ALA A 96 17.55 -32.07 -6.92
C ALA A 96 18.57 -33.23 -6.99
N ASN A 97 19.48 -33.30 -6.02
CA ASN A 97 20.56 -34.31 -5.97
C ASN A 97 20.35 -35.33 -4.83
N THR A 98 19.11 -35.49 -4.35
CA THR A 98 18.82 -36.35 -3.19
C THR A 98 19.12 -37.82 -3.52
N ALA A 99 20.05 -38.42 -2.76
CA ALA A 99 20.22 -39.87 -2.72
C ALA A 99 19.02 -40.51 -1.99
N GLN A 100 18.62 -41.72 -2.40
CA GLN A 100 17.47 -42.43 -1.83
C GLN A 100 17.83 -43.24 -0.58
N ASP A 101 19.05 -43.10 -0.06
CA ASP A 101 19.48 -43.76 1.17
C ASP A 101 18.77 -43.15 2.39
N LEU A 102 18.02 -44.00 3.11
CA LEU A 102 17.25 -43.59 4.27
C LEU A 102 18.00 -43.91 5.56
N ASN A 103 18.02 -42.96 6.48
CA ASN A 103 18.47 -43.20 7.85
C ASN A 103 17.42 -43.98 8.66
N VAL A 104 17.72 -44.24 9.93
CA VAL A 104 16.81 -44.95 10.87
C VAL A 104 15.46 -44.24 11.08
N ASN A 105 15.39 -42.94 10.83
CA ASN A 105 14.17 -42.13 10.92
C ASN A 105 13.39 -42.08 9.60
N GLY A 106 13.86 -42.78 8.55
CA GLY A 106 13.18 -42.82 7.26
C GLY A 106 13.35 -41.57 6.43
N GLN A 107 14.47 -40.86 6.60
CA GLN A 107 14.77 -39.61 5.92
C GLN A 107 16.14 -39.66 5.25
N THR A 108 16.29 -38.90 4.17
CA THR A 108 17.58 -38.71 3.50
C THR A 108 18.42 -37.62 4.16
N ILE A 109 19.71 -37.53 3.83
CA ILE A 109 20.59 -36.45 4.28
C ILE A 109 20.03 -35.08 3.84
N ALA A 110 19.56 -34.97 2.60
CA ALA A 110 19.01 -33.72 2.06
C ALA A 110 17.78 -33.24 2.84
N GLN A 111 16.92 -34.17 3.29
CA GLN A 111 15.77 -33.85 4.14
C GLN A 111 16.20 -33.38 5.53
N ASN A 112 17.23 -34.00 6.14
CA ASN A 112 17.77 -33.52 7.41
C ASN A 112 18.38 -32.11 7.28
N THR A 113 19.07 -31.83 6.18
CA THR A 113 19.57 -30.48 5.87
C THR A 113 18.39 -29.51 5.73
N ALA A 114 17.33 -29.87 5.01
CA ALA A 114 16.15 -29.03 4.87
C ALA A 114 15.43 -28.76 6.21
N ALA A 115 15.37 -29.74 7.11
CA ALA A 115 14.84 -29.53 8.46
C ALA A 115 15.66 -28.50 9.26
N ALA A 116 17.00 -28.54 9.15
CA ALA A 116 17.85 -27.51 9.75
C ALA A 116 17.65 -26.13 9.11
N GLN A 117 17.57 -26.08 7.78
CA GLN A 117 17.32 -24.84 7.03
C GLN A 117 15.94 -24.24 7.32
N PHE A 118 14.93 -25.07 7.62
CA PHE A 118 13.62 -24.60 8.09
C PHE A 118 13.76 -23.81 9.39
N GLY A 119 14.50 -24.34 10.37
CA GLY A 119 14.77 -23.63 11.62
C GLY A 119 15.54 -22.31 11.40
N SER A 120 16.55 -22.31 10.51
CA SER A 120 17.25 -21.09 10.12
C SER A 120 16.33 -20.07 9.43
N MET A 121 15.41 -20.53 8.58
CA MET A 121 14.44 -19.67 7.91
C MET A 121 13.48 -19.01 8.90
N VAL A 122 12.94 -19.76 9.86
CA VAL A 122 12.12 -19.21 10.95
C VAL A 122 12.91 -18.18 11.76
N GLY A 123 14.18 -18.44 12.07
CA GLY A 123 15.06 -17.49 12.73
C GLY A 123 15.26 -16.19 11.94
N VAL A 124 15.50 -16.29 10.62
CA VAL A 124 15.63 -15.12 9.74
C VAL A 124 14.33 -14.32 9.68
N LEU A 125 13.17 -14.96 9.61
CA LEU A 125 11.87 -14.30 9.59
C LEU A 125 11.53 -13.63 10.93
N ASN A 126 12.12 -14.11 12.03
CA ASN A 126 12.02 -13.50 13.35
C ASN A 126 13.13 -12.47 13.63
N THR A 127 13.77 -11.91 12.60
CA THR A 127 14.78 -10.86 12.75
C THR A 127 14.17 -9.57 13.34
N GLN A 128 14.88 -8.99 14.32
CA GLN A 128 14.48 -7.80 15.05
C GLN A 128 15.48 -6.65 14.84
N THR A 129 14.96 -5.43 14.76
CA THR A 129 15.71 -4.16 14.77
C THR A 129 15.19 -3.28 15.92
N GLY A 130 16.05 -3.00 16.90
CA GLY A 130 15.60 -2.34 18.14
C GLY A 130 14.49 -3.15 18.83
N ASN A 131 13.32 -2.54 19.02
CA ASN A 131 12.13 -3.21 19.60
C ASN A 131 11.15 -3.74 18.54
N ARG A 132 11.49 -3.65 17.24
CA ARG A 132 10.57 -3.98 16.14
C ARG A 132 11.02 -5.22 15.38
N TYR A 133 10.12 -6.18 15.23
CA TYR A 133 10.28 -7.28 14.29
C TYR A 133 10.00 -6.84 12.86
N LEU A 134 10.89 -7.21 11.95
CA LEU A 134 10.90 -6.69 10.59
C LEU A 134 9.78 -7.26 9.71
N PHE A 135 9.41 -8.52 9.92
CA PHE A 135 8.42 -9.26 9.13
C PHE A 135 7.06 -9.39 9.83
N SER A 136 6.83 -8.63 10.91
CA SER A 136 5.61 -8.70 11.73
C SER A 136 4.44 -7.87 11.16
N GLY A 137 4.66 -7.18 10.04
CA GLY A 137 3.73 -6.19 9.52
C GLY A 137 3.54 -5.03 10.50
N THR A 138 2.28 -4.80 10.90
CA THR A 138 1.92 -3.73 11.85
C THR A 138 2.07 -4.14 13.31
N ALA A 139 2.18 -5.44 13.60
CA ALA A 139 2.36 -5.96 14.95
C ALA A 139 3.85 -5.91 15.36
N VAL A 140 4.41 -4.71 15.39
CA VAL A 140 5.87 -4.46 15.49
C VAL A 140 6.55 -5.16 16.66
N ASN A 141 5.85 -5.37 17.77
CA ASN A 141 6.36 -6.00 18.99
C ASN A 141 6.01 -7.49 19.11
N THR A 142 5.46 -8.09 18.05
CA THR A 142 5.05 -9.50 18.02
C THR A 142 6.01 -10.28 17.14
N GLN A 143 6.51 -11.41 17.66
CA GLN A 143 7.32 -12.34 16.89
C GLN A 143 6.55 -12.73 15.60
N PRO A 144 7.10 -12.52 14.40
CA PRO A 144 6.38 -12.74 13.15
C PRO A 144 5.95 -14.18 12.92
N VAL A 145 6.82 -15.14 13.23
CA VAL A 145 6.65 -16.56 12.93
C VAL A 145 6.78 -17.35 14.22
N ALA A 146 5.84 -18.26 14.46
CA ALA A 146 5.88 -19.19 15.59
C ALA A 146 7.19 -19.99 15.61
N ASP A 147 7.55 -20.52 16.78
CA ASP A 147 8.78 -21.30 16.89
C ASP A 147 8.74 -22.53 15.98
N ALA A 148 9.89 -22.86 15.37
CA ALA A 148 9.98 -23.94 14.39
C ALA A 148 9.51 -25.28 14.96
N GLY A 149 9.78 -25.54 16.26
CA GLY A 149 9.33 -26.72 16.96
C GLY A 149 7.80 -26.82 17.04
N ASP A 150 7.13 -25.72 17.38
CA ASP A 150 5.67 -25.65 17.48
C ASP A 150 5.02 -25.77 16.10
N ILE A 151 5.60 -25.14 15.08
CA ILE A 151 5.10 -25.25 13.69
C ILE A 151 5.11 -26.71 13.24
N ILE A 152 6.21 -27.44 13.47
CA ILE A 152 6.35 -28.82 12.99
C ILE A 152 5.58 -29.81 13.87
N ASN A 153 5.74 -29.74 15.19
CA ASN A 153 5.24 -30.75 16.11
C ASN A 153 3.87 -30.43 16.71
N GLY A 154 3.49 -29.16 16.74
CA GLY A 154 2.26 -28.69 17.37
C GLY A 154 2.48 -28.25 18.82
N THR A 155 1.40 -27.79 19.41
CA THR A 155 1.31 -27.47 20.85
C THR A 155 0.42 -28.50 21.54
N THR A 156 0.11 -28.29 22.82
CA THR A 156 -0.81 -29.15 23.57
C THR A 156 -2.25 -29.12 23.05
N THR A 157 -2.67 -28.02 22.40
CA THR A 157 -4.04 -27.81 21.93
C THR A 157 -4.16 -27.68 20.41
N GLN A 158 -3.05 -27.48 19.71
CA GLN A 158 -3.04 -27.26 18.27
C GLN A 158 -2.13 -28.26 17.56
N ALA A 159 -2.63 -28.86 16.48
CA ALA A 159 -1.87 -29.74 15.62
C ALA A 159 -0.78 -28.97 14.87
N GLY A 160 0.45 -29.50 14.90
CA GLY A 160 1.53 -29.06 14.04
C GLY A 160 1.46 -29.69 12.65
N PHE A 161 2.38 -29.25 11.80
CA PHE A 161 2.43 -29.66 10.40
C PHE A 161 2.58 -31.18 10.22
N LYS A 162 3.35 -31.86 11.09
CA LYS A 162 3.52 -33.32 11.03
C LYS A 162 2.19 -34.07 11.17
N THR A 163 1.32 -33.62 12.08
CA THR A 163 -0.02 -34.20 12.28
C THR A 163 -0.90 -33.94 11.07
N VAL A 164 -0.94 -32.71 10.56
CA VAL A 164 -1.74 -32.35 9.38
C VAL A 164 -1.30 -33.12 8.14
N MET A 165 0.00 -33.35 7.96
CA MET A 165 0.57 -34.16 6.88
C MET A 165 0.10 -35.63 6.98
N ALA A 166 0.19 -36.24 8.16
CA ALA A 166 -0.22 -37.63 8.36
C ALA A 166 -1.73 -37.83 8.14
N GLU A 167 -2.55 -36.90 8.64
CA GLU A 167 -4.00 -36.91 8.42
C GLU A 167 -4.33 -36.82 6.93
N ARG A 168 -3.69 -35.87 6.22
CA ARG A 168 -3.91 -35.68 4.79
C ARG A 168 -3.47 -36.89 3.98
N GLN A 169 -2.32 -37.48 4.30
CA GLN A 169 -1.86 -38.71 3.65
C GLN A 169 -2.82 -39.88 3.85
N ALA A 170 -3.31 -40.10 5.08
CA ALA A 170 -4.31 -41.13 5.34
C ALA A 170 -5.61 -40.86 4.58
N ALA A 171 -6.03 -39.59 4.51
CA ALA A 171 -7.20 -39.16 3.77
C ALA A 171 -7.02 -39.31 2.25
N ASP A 172 -5.83 -39.14 1.68
CA ASP A 172 -5.61 -39.32 0.25
C ASP A 172 -5.48 -40.79 -0.15
N LEU A 173 -4.82 -41.62 0.67
CA LEU A 173 -4.67 -43.06 0.42
C LEU A 173 -6.01 -43.81 0.55
N GLY A 174 -6.79 -43.42 1.55
CA GLY A 174 -8.01 -44.11 1.93
C GLY A 174 -7.79 -45.49 2.54
N ALA A 175 -8.88 -46.09 3.04
CA ALA A 175 -8.82 -47.33 3.81
C ALA A 175 -8.23 -48.52 3.04
N ASN A 176 -8.37 -48.54 1.70
CA ASN A 176 -7.85 -49.61 0.85
C ASN A 176 -6.43 -49.33 0.31
N GLY A 177 -5.84 -48.17 0.60
CA GLY A 177 -4.52 -47.76 0.10
C GLY A 177 -4.42 -47.59 -1.41
N MET A 178 -5.56 -47.50 -2.13
CA MET A 178 -5.61 -47.35 -3.59
C MET A 178 -5.85 -45.89 -4.03
N GLY A 179 -5.73 -44.93 -3.12
CA GLY A 179 -5.83 -43.52 -3.46
C GLY A 179 -7.25 -43.09 -3.77
N ARG A 180 -8.24 -43.53 -2.98
CA ARG A 180 -9.68 -43.26 -3.21
C ARG A 180 -10.27 -43.86 -4.48
N LEU A 181 -9.62 -44.90 -5.01
CA LEU A 181 -10.13 -45.68 -6.12
C LEU A 181 -10.67 -47.03 -5.64
N VAL A 182 -11.79 -47.45 -6.25
CA VAL A 182 -12.42 -48.75 -6.06
C VAL A 182 -12.37 -49.48 -7.40
N GLN A 183 -11.77 -50.67 -7.41
CA GLN A 183 -11.65 -51.50 -8.60
C GLN A 183 -12.53 -52.75 -8.47
N THR A 184 -13.28 -53.06 -9.53
CA THR A 184 -14.22 -54.18 -9.60
C THR A 184 -14.14 -54.85 -10.98
N GLN A 185 -14.64 -56.09 -11.10
CA GLN A 185 -14.85 -56.77 -12.38
C GLN A 185 -16.37 -56.98 -12.57
N PRO A 186 -17.07 -56.06 -13.25
CA PRO A 186 -18.53 -56.17 -13.46
C PRO A 186 -18.93 -57.43 -14.23
N THR A 187 -18.07 -57.88 -15.15
CA THR A 187 -18.19 -59.14 -15.91
C THR A 187 -16.83 -59.86 -15.91
N PRO A 188 -16.78 -61.16 -16.25
CA PRO A 188 -15.50 -61.89 -16.35
C PRO A 188 -14.51 -61.31 -17.39
N SER A 189 -15.00 -60.55 -18.38
CA SER A 189 -14.19 -59.93 -19.43
C SER A 189 -13.90 -58.44 -19.21
N SER A 190 -14.41 -57.83 -18.12
CA SER A 190 -14.32 -56.39 -17.89
C SER A 190 -13.67 -56.00 -16.56
N VAL A 191 -13.02 -54.84 -16.57
CA VAL A 191 -12.42 -54.20 -15.41
C VAL A 191 -12.97 -52.79 -15.29
N LYS A 192 -13.47 -52.43 -14.10
CA LYS A 192 -14.00 -51.09 -13.82
C LYS A 192 -13.26 -50.47 -12.64
N VAL A 193 -12.87 -49.21 -12.78
CA VAL A 193 -12.31 -48.38 -11.71
C VAL A 193 -13.21 -47.16 -11.51
N SER A 194 -13.61 -46.91 -10.28
CA SER A 194 -14.36 -45.72 -9.88
C SER A 194 -13.67 -44.97 -8.75
N GLU A 195 -13.87 -43.67 -8.69
CA GLU A 195 -13.65 -42.93 -7.45
C GLU A 195 -14.60 -43.45 -6.35
N ASP A 196 -14.19 -43.33 -5.08
CA ASP A 196 -14.96 -43.84 -3.95
C ASP A 196 -16.17 -42.96 -3.59
N VAL A 197 -16.00 -41.63 -3.61
CA VAL A 197 -17.02 -40.66 -3.19
C VAL A 197 -17.05 -39.46 -4.14
N PRO A 198 -18.24 -39.04 -4.63
CA PRO A 198 -18.35 -37.87 -5.50
C PRO A 198 -17.89 -36.59 -4.82
N GLY A 199 -17.11 -35.76 -5.53
CA GLY A 199 -16.71 -34.44 -5.05
C GLY A 199 -15.72 -34.44 -3.87
N SER A 200 -15.25 -35.62 -3.43
CA SER A 200 -14.20 -35.72 -2.41
C SER A 200 -12.94 -34.98 -2.88
N PRO A 201 -12.29 -34.14 -2.04
CA PRO A 201 -11.05 -33.44 -2.39
C PRO A 201 -9.81 -34.34 -2.30
N PHE A 202 -9.98 -35.62 -1.92
CA PHE A 202 -8.89 -36.52 -1.59
C PHE A 202 -8.60 -37.53 -2.70
N GLY A 203 -7.36 -38.01 -2.71
CA GLY A 203 -6.89 -39.13 -3.52
C GLY A 203 -6.68 -38.80 -5.00
N LEU A 204 -6.67 -39.85 -5.82
CA LEU A 204 -6.51 -39.78 -7.27
C LEU A 204 -7.85 -39.43 -7.92
N LYS A 205 -7.82 -38.49 -8.87
CA LYS A 205 -8.98 -38.12 -9.70
C LYS A 205 -8.85 -38.64 -11.11
N LEU A 206 -9.88 -39.30 -11.62
CA LEU A 206 -9.86 -39.86 -12.97
C LEU A 206 -9.98 -38.74 -14.00
N LYS A 207 -8.92 -38.54 -14.80
CA LYS A 207 -8.84 -37.45 -15.79
C LYS A 207 -9.18 -37.92 -17.18
N ALA A 208 -8.54 -39.01 -17.63
CA ALA A 208 -8.74 -39.57 -18.98
C ALA A 208 -8.38 -41.06 -18.99
N ALA A 209 -8.95 -41.81 -19.94
CA ALA A 209 -8.54 -43.17 -20.25
C ALA A 209 -8.56 -43.38 -21.78
N SER A 210 -7.69 -44.25 -22.30
CA SER A 210 -7.63 -44.61 -23.71
C SER A 210 -7.14 -46.04 -23.93
N LEU A 211 -7.50 -46.63 -25.08
CA LEU A 211 -7.11 -47.97 -25.51
C LEU A 211 -6.50 -47.91 -26.92
N THR A 212 -5.58 -48.82 -27.21
CA THR A 212 -5.20 -49.15 -28.60
C THR A 212 -5.72 -50.53 -29.04
N MET A 213 -6.46 -51.21 -28.18
CA MET A 213 -7.08 -52.53 -28.41
C MET A 213 -8.35 -52.36 -29.26
N PRO A 214 -8.38 -52.76 -30.55
CA PRO A 214 -9.47 -52.39 -31.46
C PRO A 214 -10.81 -53.06 -31.13
N THR A 215 -10.78 -54.25 -30.53
CA THR A 215 -11.97 -55.06 -30.21
C THR A 215 -12.48 -54.83 -28.79
N ALA A 216 -11.71 -54.15 -27.94
CA ALA A 216 -12.10 -53.80 -26.59
C ALA A 216 -12.91 -52.49 -26.59
N THR A 217 -13.84 -52.37 -25.67
CA THR A 217 -14.63 -51.15 -25.46
C THR A 217 -14.17 -50.44 -24.19
N LEU A 218 -14.00 -49.12 -24.29
CA LEU A 218 -13.76 -48.24 -23.15
C LEU A 218 -14.98 -47.36 -22.93
N THR A 219 -15.45 -47.28 -21.69
CA THR A 219 -16.48 -46.33 -21.26
C THR A 219 -15.92 -45.41 -20.17
N GLY A 220 -16.34 -44.14 -20.16
CA GLY A 220 -15.83 -43.11 -19.24
C GLY A 220 -14.40 -42.64 -19.56
N PRO A 221 -13.77 -41.81 -18.70
CA PRO A 221 -14.24 -41.40 -17.38
C PRO A 221 -15.53 -40.56 -17.40
N SER A 222 -16.55 -40.98 -16.66
CA SER A 222 -17.83 -40.25 -16.53
C SER A 222 -18.62 -40.72 -15.31
N GLY A 223 -19.71 -40.02 -14.97
CA GLY A 223 -20.62 -40.37 -13.87
C GLY A 223 -20.27 -39.73 -12.52
N SER A 224 -21.01 -40.12 -11.49
CA SER A 224 -20.87 -39.65 -10.11
C SER A 224 -21.10 -40.83 -9.14
N PRO A 225 -20.06 -41.42 -8.52
CA PRO A 225 -18.64 -41.10 -8.68
C PRO A 225 -18.13 -41.30 -10.12
N VAL A 226 -17.09 -40.56 -10.50
CA VAL A 226 -16.45 -40.71 -11.82
C VAL A 226 -15.87 -42.12 -11.93
N SER A 227 -16.09 -42.77 -13.08
CA SER A 227 -15.56 -44.12 -13.34
C SER A 227 -15.25 -44.35 -14.80
N PHE A 228 -14.33 -45.29 -15.06
CA PHE A 228 -14.13 -45.87 -16.39
C PHE A 228 -14.20 -47.39 -16.32
N ALA A 229 -14.56 -48.03 -17.43
CA ALA A 229 -14.53 -49.48 -17.55
C ALA A 229 -13.99 -49.91 -18.92
N VAL A 230 -13.17 -50.96 -18.90
CA VAL A 230 -12.64 -51.64 -20.09
C VAL A 230 -13.30 -53.01 -20.16
N ASP A 231 -13.89 -53.36 -21.30
CA ASP A 231 -14.37 -54.71 -21.61
C ASP A 231 -13.61 -55.24 -22.83
N LEU A 232 -13.02 -56.43 -22.70
CA LEU A 232 -12.32 -57.10 -23.80
C LEU A 232 -13.30 -57.72 -24.82
N ASN A 233 -14.60 -57.73 -24.55
CA ASN A 233 -15.66 -58.26 -25.42
C ASN A 233 -15.41 -59.71 -25.86
N GLY A 234 -14.80 -60.52 -24.99
CA GLY A 234 -14.48 -61.91 -25.29
C GLY A 234 -13.40 -62.11 -26.36
N VAL A 235 -12.55 -61.11 -26.62
CA VAL A 235 -11.43 -61.22 -27.57
C VAL A 235 -10.12 -60.80 -26.89
N ASN A 236 -9.08 -61.61 -27.01
CA ASN A 236 -7.76 -61.27 -26.50
C ASN A 236 -7.14 -60.10 -27.29
N PRO A 237 -6.49 -59.13 -26.63
CA PRO A 237 -5.76 -58.06 -27.29
C PRO A 237 -4.50 -58.60 -28.00
N SER A 238 -3.98 -57.82 -28.95
CA SER A 238 -2.72 -58.13 -29.61
C SER A 238 -1.52 -57.78 -28.73
N ASN A 239 -0.43 -58.51 -28.89
CA ASN A 239 0.83 -58.19 -28.22
C ASN A 239 1.27 -56.76 -28.61
N GLY A 240 1.48 -55.90 -27.62
CA GLY A 240 1.81 -54.48 -27.82
C GLY A 240 0.63 -53.51 -27.68
N ASP A 241 -0.61 -53.99 -27.61
CA ASP A 241 -1.77 -53.13 -27.37
C ASP A 241 -1.73 -52.51 -25.95
N LYS A 242 -2.30 -51.32 -25.77
CA LYS A 242 -2.16 -50.53 -24.54
C LYS A 242 -3.49 -50.09 -23.93
N LEU A 243 -3.51 -50.04 -22.61
CA LEU A 243 -4.42 -49.24 -21.80
C LEU A 243 -3.62 -48.10 -21.15
N SER A 244 -4.09 -46.87 -21.35
CA SER A 244 -3.52 -45.67 -20.73
C SER A 244 -4.57 -44.98 -19.87
N VAL A 245 -4.24 -44.67 -18.61
CA VAL A 245 -5.15 -43.99 -17.66
C VAL A 245 -4.41 -42.83 -17.02
N GLN A 246 -4.98 -41.63 -17.11
CA GLN A 246 -4.45 -40.41 -16.51
C GLN A 246 -5.21 -40.04 -15.25
N PHE A 247 -4.46 -39.63 -14.23
CA PHE A 247 -4.97 -39.20 -12.94
C PHE A 247 -4.52 -37.77 -12.63
N THR A 248 -5.40 -36.96 -12.06
CA THR A 248 -5.01 -35.72 -11.38
C THR A 248 -4.75 -36.03 -9.91
N LEU A 249 -3.61 -35.58 -9.40
CA LEU A 249 -3.20 -35.73 -8.01
C LEU A 249 -3.64 -34.53 -7.16
N PRO A 250 -3.62 -34.64 -5.81
CA PRO A 250 -4.06 -33.57 -4.91
C PRO A 250 -3.33 -32.23 -5.05
N ASP A 251 -2.08 -32.24 -5.53
CA ASP A 251 -1.26 -31.06 -5.79
C ASP A 251 -1.51 -30.45 -7.19
N GLY A 252 -2.48 -30.99 -7.94
CA GLY A 252 -2.83 -30.56 -9.29
C GLY A 252 -1.97 -31.19 -10.40
N THR A 253 -0.91 -31.93 -10.06
CA THR A 253 -0.09 -32.62 -11.06
C THR A 253 -0.86 -33.77 -11.73
N THR A 254 -0.42 -34.18 -12.92
CA THR A 254 -1.02 -35.32 -13.64
C THR A 254 0.00 -36.47 -13.72
N GLU A 255 -0.46 -37.69 -13.46
CA GLU A 255 0.31 -38.92 -13.61
C GLU A 255 -0.43 -39.89 -14.55
N GLN A 256 0.31 -40.75 -15.25
CA GLN A 256 -0.25 -41.70 -16.20
C GLN A 256 0.21 -43.13 -15.89
N ILE A 257 -0.74 -44.06 -15.94
CA ILE A 257 -0.48 -45.50 -15.93
C ILE A 257 -0.64 -46.02 -17.35
N ASP A 258 0.41 -46.64 -17.88
CA ASP A 258 0.38 -47.37 -19.14
C ASP A 258 0.57 -48.87 -18.87
N LEU A 259 -0.35 -49.68 -19.39
CA LEU A 259 -0.29 -51.13 -19.34
C LEU A 259 -0.29 -51.70 -20.76
N THR A 260 0.76 -52.45 -21.11
CA THR A 260 0.91 -53.09 -22.42
C THR A 260 0.53 -54.56 -22.36
N ALA A 261 -0.28 -55.05 -23.30
CA ALA A 261 -0.59 -56.47 -23.44
C ALA A 261 0.65 -57.21 -23.92
N SER A 262 1.03 -58.31 -23.26
CA SER A 262 2.26 -59.03 -23.59
C SER A 262 2.10 -60.54 -23.59
N THR A 263 2.69 -61.19 -24.59
CA THR A 263 2.86 -62.66 -24.63
C THR A 263 4.21 -63.13 -24.06
N ALA A 264 5.06 -62.23 -23.56
CA ALA A 264 6.38 -62.57 -23.05
C ALA A 264 6.31 -63.20 -21.65
N THR A 265 7.19 -64.18 -21.41
CA THR A 265 7.33 -64.88 -20.13
C THR A 265 8.80 -64.82 -19.65
N PRO A 266 9.11 -64.18 -18.50
CA PRO A 266 8.19 -63.51 -17.59
C PRO A 266 7.58 -62.23 -18.18
N THR A 267 6.40 -61.84 -17.69
CA THR A 267 5.69 -60.64 -18.16
C THR A 267 6.50 -59.38 -17.84
N PRO A 268 6.73 -58.47 -18.81
CA PRO A 268 7.48 -57.24 -18.57
C PRO A 268 6.82 -56.31 -17.54
N LEU A 269 7.61 -55.46 -16.89
CA LEU A 269 7.08 -54.43 -16.00
C LEU A 269 6.19 -53.46 -16.78
N GLY A 270 5.05 -53.05 -16.20
CA GLY A 270 4.07 -52.19 -16.90
C GLY A 270 3.32 -52.92 -18.01
N SER A 271 3.25 -54.26 -17.95
CA SER A 271 2.50 -55.09 -18.88
C SER A 271 1.54 -56.02 -18.15
N PHE A 272 0.53 -56.50 -18.86
CA PHE A 272 -0.34 -57.58 -18.41
C PHE A 272 -0.22 -58.77 -19.38
N ALA A 273 -0.26 -59.98 -18.82
CA ALA A 273 -0.10 -61.20 -19.61
C ALA A 273 -1.35 -61.48 -20.44
N ILE A 274 -1.17 -61.72 -21.73
CA ILE A 274 -2.18 -62.36 -22.58
C ILE A 274 -2.15 -63.85 -22.26
N ASP A 275 -3.31 -64.45 -21.98
CA ASP A 275 -3.40 -65.89 -21.75
C ASP A 275 -2.93 -66.67 -23.00
N PRO A 276 -1.90 -67.52 -22.90
CA PRO A 276 -1.41 -68.27 -24.05
C PRO A 276 -2.24 -69.53 -24.34
N GLY A 277 -3.23 -69.86 -23.49
CA GLY A 277 -3.83 -71.18 -23.44
C GLY A 277 -2.82 -72.26 -23.06
N ASN A 278 -3.16 -73.52 -23.37
CA ASN A 278 -2.22 -74.64 -23.28
C ASN A 278 -2.40 -75.57 -24.50
N PRO A 279 -1.63 -75.37 -25.58
CA PRO A 279 -1.74 -76.19 -26.77
C PRO A 279 -1.27 -77.64 -26.55
N ASN A 280 -0.53 -77.91 -25.46
CA ASN A 280 0.01 -79.22 -25.13
C ASN A 280 -0.88 -80.03 -24.15
N ALA A 281 -1.96 -79.42 -23.62
CA ALA A 281 -2.95 -80.15 -22.82
C ALA A 281 -3.77 -81.10 -23.72
N VAL A 282 -4.34 -82.16 -23.13
CA VAL A 282 -5.26 -83.06 -23.84
C VAL A 282 -6.61 -83.07 -23.10
N PRO A 283 -7.67 -82.47 -23.69
CA PRO A 283 -7.67 -81.72 -24.95
C PRO A 283 -6.95 -80.36 -24.86
N PRO A 284 -6.50 -79.77 -25.99
CA PRO A 284 -5.85 -78.46 -26.01
C PRO A 284 -6.73 -77.38 -25.40
N VAL A 285 -6.14 -76.52 -24.57
CA VAL A 285 -6.82 -75.37 -23.97
C VAL A 285 -6.54 -74.14 -24.83
N LEU A 286 -7.59 -73.48 -25.33
CA LEU A 286 -7.46 -72.25 -26.11
C LEU A 286 -7.18 -71.05 -25.21
N PRO A 287 -6.55 -69.97 -25.73
CA PRO A 287 -6.45 -68.69 -25.04
C PRO A 287 -7.80 -68.19 -24.51
N ASP A 288 -7.87 -67.83 -23.23
CA ASP A 288 -9.09 -67.36 -22.56
C ASP A 288 -9.04 -65.84 -22.26
N PRO A 289 -9.88 -65.02 -22.92
CA PRO A 289 -10.01 -63.59 -22.65
C PRO A 289 -10.38 -63.24 -21.21
N ASN A 290 -11.06 -64.11 -20.46
CA ASN A 290 -11.39 -63.87 -19.06
C ASN A 290 -10.14 -63.97 -18.17
N VAL A 291 -9.22 -64.90 -18.49
CA VAL A 291 -7.92 -65.00 -17.82
C VAL A 291 -7.07 -63.76 -18.14
N THR A 292 -7.09 -63.30 -19.40
CA THR A 292 -6.42 -62.04 -19.77
C THR A 292 -7.04 -60.82 -19.08
N ALA A 293 -8.36 -60.74 -18.95
CA ALA A 293 -9.05 -59.67 -18.20
C ALA A 293 -8.67 -59.69 -16.70
N LEU A 294 -8.55 -60.88 -16.10
CA LEU A 294 -8.06 -61.04 -14.74
C LEU A 294 -6.60 -60.57 -14.60
N ASN A 295 -5.74 -60.91 -15.57
CA ASN A 295 -4.36 -60.44 -15.62
C ASN A 295 -4.29 -58.90 -15.74
N LEU A 296 -5.12 -58.30 -16.58
CA LEU A 296 -5.28 -56.85 -16.68
C LEU A 296 -5.74 -56.24 -15.35
N ASN A 297 -6.75 -56.85 -14.71
CA ASN A 297 -7.25 -56.41 -13.41
C ASN A 297 -6.12 -56.41 -12.35
N ASN A 298 -5.33 -57.47 -12.28
CA ASN A 298 -4.22 -57.60 -11.32
C ASN A 298 -3.08 -56.61 -11.62
N ALA A 299 -2.73 -56.44 -12.90
CA ALA A 299 -1.71 -55.48 -13.33
C ALA A 299 -2.14 -54.04 -13.02
N LEU A 300 -3.40 -53.69 -13.30
CA LEU A 300 -3.97 -52.38 -13.01
C LEU A 300 -4.05 -52.12 -11.50
N ASN A 301 -4.44 -53.11 -10.69
CA ASN A 301 -4.45 -52.99 -9.24
C ASN A 301 -3.05 -52.70 -8.70
N THR A 302 -2.05 -53.43 -9.21
CA THR A 302 -0.64 -53.26 -8.83
C THR A 302 -0.12 -51.89 -9.24
N ALA A 303 -0.43 -51.43 -10.46
CA ALA A 303 -0.02 -50.12 -10.95
C ALA A 303 -0.67 -48.97 -10.16
N ILE A 304 -1.97 -49.06 -9.86
CA ILE A 304 -2.69 -48.08 -9.03
C ILE A 304 -2.10 -48.05 -7.61
N LYS A 305 -1.86 -49.22 -6.99
CA LYS A 305 -1.23 -49.28 -5.66
C LYS A 305 0.18 -48.70 -5.65
N LYS A 306 0.97 -48.91 -6.71
CA LYS A 306 2.28 -48.29 -6.85
C LYS A 306 2.16 -46.77 -6.93
N LEU A 307 1.28 -46.25 -7.79
CA LEU A 307 1.03 -44.81 -7.93
C LEU A 307 0.54 -44.17 -6.62
N ALA A 308 -0.41 -44.83 -5.96
CA ALA A 308 -0.94 -44.43 -4.65
C ALA A 308 0.15 -44.47 -3.57
N GLY A 309 1.05 -45.47 -3.63
CA GLY A 309 2.16 -45.64 -2.70
C GLY A 309 3.35 -44.73 -2.95
N THR A 310 3.48 -44.10 -4.13
CA THR A 310 4.61 -43.21 -4.50
C THR A 310 4.16 -41.76 -4.70
N SER A 311 3.78 -41.38 -5.93
CA SER A 311 3.52 -39.98 -6.31
C SER A 311 2.35 -39.38 -5.54
N LEU A 312 1.31 -40.16 -5.24
CA LEU A 312 0.19 -39.68 -4.45
C LEU A 312 0.62 -39.26 -3.03
N VAL A 313 1.48 -40.03 -2.37
CA VAL A 313 1.98 -39.69 -1.04
C VAL A 313 2.79 -38.40 -1.07
N ALA A 314 3.65 -38.23 -2.09
CA ALA A 314 4.41 -37.00 -2.27
C ALA A 314 3.51 -35.78 -2.54
N ALA A 315 2.54 -35.91 -3.45
CA ALA A 315 1.55 -34.86 -3.75
C ALA A 315 0.72 -34.51 -2.52
N SER A 316 0.28 -35.53 -1.76
CA SER A 316 -0.47 -35.37 -0.51
C SER A 316 0.31 -34.54 0.52
N ALA A 317 1.62 -34.79 0.67
CA ALA A 317 2.47 -34.02 1.57
C ALA A 317 2.60 -32.55 1.15
N VAL A 318 2.71 -32.27 -0.16
CA VAL A 318 2.73 -30.90 -0.70
C VAL A 318 1.41 -30.18 -0.40
N THR A 319 0.27 -30.81 -0.70
CA THR A 319 -1.04 -30.20 -0.44
C THR A 319 -1.36 -30.08 1.05
N ALA A 320 -0.81 -30.95 1.90
CA ALA A 320 -0.86 -30.77 3.35
C ALA A 320 -0.09 -29.52 3.77
N GLY A 321 1.06 -29.26 3.14
CA GLY A 321 1.82 -28.02 3.30
C GLY A 321 0.98 -26.80 2.93
N ASP A 322 0.33 -26.81 1.77
CA ASP A 322 -0.55 -25.72 1.34
C ASP A 322 -1.64 -25.47 2.38
N ASN A 323 -2.33 -26.54 2.79
CA ASN A 323 -3.40 -26.49 3.77
C ASN A 323 -2.94 -25.98 5.13
N PHE A 324 -1.71 -26.27 5.57
CA PHE A 324 -1.20 -25.85 6.88
C PHE A 324 -0.70 -24.39 6.86
N PHE A 325 0.11 -24.03 5.87
CA PHE A 325 0.75 -22.71 5.78
C PHE A 325 -0.16 -21.62 5.19
N ASN A 326 -1.37 -21.99 4.80
CA ASN A 326 -2.49 -21.08 4.58
C ASN A 326 -2.65 -20.02 5.71
N THR A 327 -3.06 -18.80 5.37
CA THR A 327 -3.23 -17.67 6.30
C THR A 327 -4.70 -17.23 6.41
N VAL A 328 -5.01 -16.29 7.30
CA VAL A 328 -6.41 -15.86 7.50
C VAL A 328 -6.99 -15.26 6.21
N GLY A 329 -8.31 -15.44 6.03
CA GLY A 329 -9.02 -15.07 4.82
C GLY A 329 -9.06 -13.57 4.58
N SER A 330 -8.11 -13.07 3.79
CA SER A 330 -8.05 -11.68 3.40
C SER A 330 -7.56 -11.54 1.96
N ALA A 331 -8.06 -10.52 1.26
CA ALA A 331 -7.59 -10.10 -0.04
C ALA A 331 -7.37 -8.59 -0.01
N THR A 332 -6.20 -8.13 -0.44
CA THR A 332 -5.84 -6.71 -0.35
C THR A 332 -5.60 -6.12 -1.73
N ALA A 333 -6.22 -4.97 -1.99
CA ALA A 333 -5.97 -4.14 -3.16
C ALA A 333 -4.55 -3.56 -3.14
N ASN A 334 -4.03 -3.21 -4.31
CA ASN A 334 -2.87 -2.33 -4.44
C ASN A 334 -3.24 -0.89 -4.06
N ALA A 335 -2.24 -0.03 -3.91
CA ALA A 335 -2.51 1.40 -3.75
C ALA A 335 -3.23 1.91 -5.00
N ALA A 336 -4.26 2.72 -4.81
CA ALA A 336 -4.84 3.47 -5.92
C ALA A 336 -3.74 4.32 -6.59
N GLY A 337 -3.64 4.24 -7.92
CA GLY A 337 -2.68 5.00 -8.70
C GLY A 337 -2.85 6.51 -8.52
N THR A 338 -1.78 7.26 -8.73
CA THR A 338 -1.83 8.73 -8.76
C THR A 338 -2.79 9.16 -9.88
N SER A 339 -3.76 10.04 -9.56
CA SER A 339 -4.88 10.45 -10.44
C SER A 339 -6.10 9.52 -10.48
N ASN A 340 -6.19 8.53 -9.59
CA ASN A 340 -7.42 7.74 -9.42
C ASN A 340 -8.56 8.51 -8.72
N LEU A 341 -8.25 9.69 -8.18
CA LEU A 341 -9.20 10.57 -7.50
C LEU A 341 -9.34 11.89 -8.24
N ILE A 342 -10.57 12.41 -8.26
CA ILE A 342 -10.87 13.79 -8.62
C ILE A 342 -11.27 14.52 -7.34
N SER A 343 -10.56 15.61 -7.09
CA SER A 343 -10.87 16.56 -6.03
C SER A 343 -11.30 17.87 -6.65
N TYR A 344 -12.14 18.60 -5.93
CA TYR A 344 -12.42 19.98 -6.27
C TYR A 344 -11.21 20.82 -5.82
N THR A 345 -10.59 21.63 -6.68
CA THR A 345 -9.29 22.29 -6.38
C THR A 345 -9.41 23.74 -5.95
N SER A 346 -8.57 24.21 -5.03
CA SER A 346 -8.47 25.63 -4.66
C SER A 346 -7.71 26.39 -5.75
N THR A 347 -8.22 27.55 -6.16
CA THR A 347 -7.52 28.48 -7.07
C THR A 347 -7.40 29.87 -6.44
N THR A 348 -6.31 30.56 -6.74
CA THR A 348 -6.15 31.97 -6.37
C THR A 348 -6.52 32.84 -7.56
N GLY A 349 -7.63 33.56 -7.47
CA GLY A 349 -7.94 34.60 -8.45
C GLY A 349 -7.08 35.83 -8.20
N THR A 350 -6.38 36.32 -9.22
CA THR A 350 -5.62 37.58 -9.15
C THR A 350 -6.37 38.64 -9.92
N GLY A 351 -6.68 39.76 -9.27
CA GLY A 351 -7.38 40.87 -9.89
C GLY A 351 -6.58 41.51 -11.02
N SER A 352 -7.25 41.98 -12.06
CA SER A 352 -6.61 42.54 -13.27
C SER A 352 -6.02 43.94 -13.06
N VAL A 353 -6.37 44.62 -11.97
CA VAL A 353 -5.93 45.99 -11.67
C VAL A 353 -4.80 45.95 -10.64
N ALA A 354 -3.65 46.50 -11.01
CA ALA A 354 -2.53 46.77 -10.11
C ALA A 354 -2.82 48.06 -9.33
N LEU A 355 -3.30 47.91 -8.09
CA LEU A 355 -3.63 49.06 -7.24
C LEU A 355 -2.35 49.77 -6.81
N GLN A 356 -2.34 51.07 -7.00
CA GLN A 356 -1.23 51.95 -6.65
C GLN A 356 -1.70 53.01 -5.66
N ASP A 357 -0.77 53.56 -4.89
CA ASP A 357 -1.01 54.74 -4.07
C ASP A 357 -0.86 56.05 -4.87
N SER A 358 -1.08 57.17 -4.20
CA SER A 358 -0.97 58.53 -4.74
C SER A 358 0.45 58.93 -5.16
N ALA A 359 1.46 58.12 -4.81
CA ALA A 359 2.86 58.28 -5.20
C ALA A 359 3.27 57.28 -6.30
N ALA A 360 2.31 56.56 -6.91
CA ALA A 360 2.53 55.53 -7.92
C ALA A 360 3.37 54.32 -7.44
N ALA A 361 3.42 54.07 -6.12
CA ALA A 361 3.92 52.82 -5.56
C ALA A 361 2.78 51.79 -5.47
N ALA A 362 3.10 50.49 -5.48
CA ALA A 362 2.09 49.45 -5.28
C ALA A 362 1.39 49.63 -3.92
N ALA A 363 0.06 49.55 -3.91
CA ALA A 363 -0.73 49.69 -2.70
C ALA A 363 -0.38 48.56 -1.71
N SER A 364 -0.37 48.88 -0.42
CA SER A 364 -0.16 47.93 0.67
C SER A 364 -1.39 47.89 1.57
N THR A 365 -1.42 46.98 2.55
CA THR A 365 -2.52 46.89 3.52
C THR A 365 -2.73 48.17 4.33
N THR A 366 -1.72 49.04 4.41
CA THR A 366 -1.77 50.30 5.17
C THR A 366 -2.15 51.52 4.32
N THR A 367 -2.25 51.39 3.00
CA THR A 367 -2.62 52.49 2.09
C THR A 367 -4.01 53.03 2.45
N SER A 368 -4.11 54.36 2.65
CA SER A 368 -5.35 55.04 3.08
C SER A 368 -6.41 55.08 1.97
N LEU A 369 -7.68 55.04 2.34
CA LEU A 369 -8.82 55.29 1.45
C LEU A 369 -9.38 56.72 1.61
N ASP A 370 -8.81 57.54 2.50
CA ASP A 370 -9.18 58.96 2.62
C ASP A 370 -8.51 59.78 1.50
N PRO A 371 -9.28 60.46 0.62
CA PRO A 371 -8.73 61.29 -0.45
C PRO A 371 -7.88 62.47 0.05
N ALA A 372 -7.97 62.85 1.32
CA ALA A 372 -7.17 63.92 1.93
C ALA A 372 -5.87 63.42 2.60
N ALA A 373 -5.65 62.11 2.72
CA ALA A 373 -4.48 61.53 3.36
C ALA A 373 -3.32 61.29 2.37
N THR A 374 -2.06 61.30 2.82
CA THR A 374 -0.91 60.95 1.96
C THR A 374 0.00 59.92 2.62
N PRO A 375 0.28 58.76 1.99
CA PRO A 375 -0.26 58.29 0.71
C PRO A 375 -1.69 57.72 0.82
N HIS A 376 -2.54 57.99 -0.18
CA HIS A 376 -3.88 57.40 -0.33
C HIS A 376 -3.96 56.51 -1.60
N LEU A 377 -4.98 55.67 -1.75
CA LEU A 377 -5.21 54.87 -2.95
C LEU A 377 -5.36 55.79 -4.18
N ASN A 378 -4.82 55.39 -5.34
CA ASN A 378 -4.86 56.19 -6.56
C ASN A 378 -6.21 56.89 -6.78
N GLY A 379 -6.17 58.21 -7.01
CA GLY A 379 -7.37 59.05 -7.05
C GLY A 379 -8.41 58.63 -8.10
N ALA A 380 -8.00 58.01 -9.20
CA ALA A 380 -8.94 57.49 -10.20
C ALA A 380 -9.70 56.26 -9.69
N VAL A 381 -9.02 55.35 -9.00
CA VAL A 381 -9.65 54.17 -8.37
C VAL A 381 -10.58 54.62 -7.24
N LEU A 382 -10.13 55.57 -6.43
CA LEU A 382 -10.94 56.10 -5.33
C LEU A 382 -12.19 56.83 -5.83
N THR A 383 -12.07 57.61 -6.92
CA THR A 383 -13.21 58.25 -7.59
C THR A 383 -14.19 57.22 -8.14
N ALA A 384 -13.68 56.14 -8.75
CA ALA A 384 -14.51 55.06 -9.29
C ALA A 384 -15.25 54.30 -8.17
N LEU A 385 -14.63 54.09 -7.02
CA LEU A 385 -15.27 53.49 -5.84
C LEU A 385 -16.30 54.43 -5.19
N ALA A 386 -15.98 55.72 -5.07
CA ALA A 386 -16.83 56.72 -4.47
C ALA A 386 -18.09 57.02 -5.30
N ASN A 387 -17.96 57.06 -6.64
CA ASN A 387 -19.03 57.39 -7.59
C ASN A 387 -20.06 58.38 -7.03
N ALA A 388 -19.57 59.53 -6.56
CA ALA A 388 -20.34 60.46 -5.76
C ALA A 388 -21.50 61.07 -6.57
N PRO A 389 -22.69 61.28 -5.96
CA PRO A 389 -22.99 61.12 -4.52
C PRO A 389 -23.49 59.71 -4.15
N THR A 390 -23.55 58.76 -5.10
CA THR A 390 -24.31 57.52 -4.95
C THR A 390 -23.55 56.35 -4.32
N GLY A 391 -22.21 56.40 -4.28
CA GLY A 391 -21.41 55.24 -3.87
C GLY A 391 -21.40 54.12 -4.92
N THR A 392 -20.63 53.07 -4.65
CA THR A 392 -20.66 51.83 -5.43
C THR A 392 -20.79 50.62 -4.50
N THR A 393 -21.28 49.51 -5.05
CA THR A 393 -21.44 48.26 -4.30
C THR A 393 -20.69 47.11 -4.98
N LEU A 394 -20.08 46.26 -4.17
CA LEU A 394 -19.46 45.00 -4.55
C LEU A 394 -20.19 43.87 -3.84
N THR A 395 -20.94 43.03 -4.57
CA THR A 395 -21.54 41.82 -3.99
C THR A 395 -20.59 40.65 -4.15
N ILE A 396 -20.27 40.00 -3.05
CA ILE A 396 -19.49 38.77 -2.99
C ILE A 396 -20.43 37.66 -2.53
N THR A 397 -20.49 36.56 -3.28
CA THR A 397 -21.25 35.36 -2.89
C THR A 397 -20.28 34.26 -2.56
N GLY A 398 -20.34 33.79 -1.31
CA GLY A 398 -19.48 32.73 -0.77
C GLY A 398 -20.26 31.72 0.07
N ALA A 399 -19.62 31.14 1.09
CA ALA A 399 -20.16 30.01 1.84
C ALA A 399 -21.47 30.32 2.58
N ASN A 400 -21.63 31.59 2.96
CA ASN A 400 -22.75 32.07 3.76
C ASN A 400 -23.81 32.83 2.94
N GLY A 401 -23.76 32.70 1.61
CA GLY A 401 -24.65 33.40 0.68
C GLY A 401 -24.05 34.69 0.13
N ALA A 402 -24.91 35.55 -0.42
CA ALA A 402 -24.52 36.81 -1.05
C ALA A 402 -24.48 37.94 -0.02
N HIS A 403 -23.33 38.61 0.05
CA HIS A 403 -23.08 39.74 0.94
C HIS A 403 -22.58 40.95 0.14
N THR A 404 -22.94 42.15 0.58
CA THR A 404 -22.65 43.40 -0.13
C THR A 404 -21.65 44.26 0.64
N ILE A 405 -20.62 44.72 -0.08
CA ILE A 405 -19.65 45.71 0.38
C ILE A 405 -20.02 47.04 -0.28
N THR A 406 -20.33 48.05 0.52
CA THR A 406 -20.76 49.37 0.05
C THR A 406 -19.62 50.37 0.27
N PHE A 407 -19.20 51.04 -0.80
CA PHE A 407 -18.23 52.12 -0.77
C PHE A 407 -18.99 53.45 -0.72
N ASP A 408 -19.00 54.11 0.45
CA ASP A 408 -19.85 55.27 0.71
C ASP A 408 -19.02 56.56 0.78
N PRO A 409 -19.20 57.53 -0.14
CA PRO A 409 -18.45 58.78 -0.17
C PRO A 409 -18.83 59.77 0.94
N ALA A 410 -19.92 59.54 1.68
CA ALA A 410 -20.41 60.42 2.74
C ALA A 410 -20.06 59.95 4.16
N VAL A 411 -19.47 58.75 4.29
CA VAL A 411 -19.16 58.12 5.58
C VAL A 411 -17.65 58.10 5.84
N THR A 412 -17.23 58.19 7.11
CA THR A 412 -15.81 58.15 7.54
C THR A 412 -15.41 56.87 8.28
N THR A 413 -16.34 55.96 8.54
CA THR A 413 -16.13 54.73 9.33
C THR A 413 -16.28 53.46 8.49
N VAL A 414 -15.79 52.34 9.04
CA VAL A 414 -16.02 50.99 8.50
C VAL A 414 -16.96 50.25 9.44
N THR A 415 -18.07 49.73 8.92
CA THR A 415 -19.07 48.98 9.72
C THR A 415 -19.43 47.67 9.04
N THR A 416 -19.40 46.56 9.78
CA THR A 416 -19.77 45.22 9.28
C THR A 416 -20.93 44.67 10.08
N ALA A 417 -22.00 44.23 9.40
CA ALA A 417 -23.18 43.63 10.01
C ALA A 417 -23.74 42.50 9.11
N GLY A 418 -23.90 41.30 9.67
CA GLY A 418 -24.48 40.16 8.94
C GLY A 418 -23.73 39.78 7.64
N GLY A 419 -22.41 39.98 7.60
CA GLY A 419 -21.56 39.74 6.43
C GLY A 419 -21.50 40.89 5.43
N ASN A 420 -22.39 41.88 5.51
CA ASN A 420 -22.33 43.11 4.72
C ASN A 420 -21.40 44.12 5.37
N THR A 421 -20.63 44.87 4.58
CA THR A 421 -19.70 45.88 5.07
C THR A 421 -19.92 47.22 4.38
N THR A 422 -19.95 48.32 5.13
CA THR A 422 -19.87 49.67 4.58
C THR A 422 -18.49 50.23 4.86
N ILE A 423 -17.81 50.75 3.83
CA ILE A 423 -16.49 51.35 3.89
C ILE A 423 -16.63 52.83 3.54
N GLY A 424 -16.35 53.70 4.50
CA GLY A 424 -16.39 55.15 4.33
C GLY A 424 -15.21 55.71 3.54
N LEU A 425 -15.49 56.55 2.54
CA LEU A 425 -14.52 57.21 1.67
C LEU A 425 -14.51 58.75 1.83
N ALA A 426 -15.27 59.31 2.79
CA ALA A 426 -15.29 60.74 3.05
C ALA A 426 -13.94 61.24 3.61
N SER A 427 -13.68 62.54 3.45
CA SER A 427 -12.49 63.18 4.03
C SER A 427 -12.47 62.99 5.56
N GLY A 428 -11.33 62.56 6.10
CA GLY A 428 -11.17 62.19 7.51
C GLY A 428 -11.50 60.72 7.82
N SER A 429 -11.72 59.88 6.80
CA SER A 429 -11.88 58.44 6.97
C SER A 429 -10.61 57.77 7.51
N THR A 430 -10.78 56.80 8.41
CA THR A 430 -9.65 55.95 8.87
C THR A 430 -9.51 54.66 8.09
N ALA A 431 -10.33 54.45 7.04
CA ALA A 431 -10.37 53.22 6.28
C ALA A 431 -9.09 53.02 5.44
N LYS A 432 -8.65 51.76 5.36
CA LYS A 432 -7.43 51.34 4.67
C LYS A 432 -7.72 50.21 3.70
N MET A 433 -6.74 49.92 2.83
CA MET A 433 -6.81 48.77 1.94
C MET A 433 -7.05 47.44 2.68
N SER A 434 -6.53 47.28 3.91
CA SER A 434 -6.84 46.12 4.76
C SER A 434 -8.34 45.93 5.04
N ASP A 435 -9.12 47.01 5.09
CA ASP A 435 -10.56 46.93 5.36
C ASP A 435 -11.32 46.38 4.15
N ILE A 436 -10.87 46.70 2.93
CA ILE A 436 -11.40 46.10 1.70
C ILE A 436 -11.08 44.59 1.66
N LEU A 437 -9.84 44.21 1.96
CA LEU A 437 -9.43 42.80 1.97
C LEU A 437 -10.23 42.01 3.02
N ASN A 438 -10.39 42.56 4.22
CA ASN A 438 -11.16 41.95 5.31
C ASN A 438 -12.66 41.87 4.97
N ALA A 439 -13.23 42.90 4.34
CA ALA A 439 -14.62 42.91 3.90
C ALA A 439 -14.87 41.82 2.84
N ILE A 440 -13.97 41.67 1.86
CA ILE A 440 -14.04 40.60 0.85
C ILE A 440 -13.94 39.23 1.51
N ALA A 441 -13.00 39.02 2.43
CA ALA A 441 -12.86 37.75 3.14
C ALA A 441 -14.11 37.40 3.96
N THR A 442 -14.66 38.38 4.68
CA THR A 442 -15.88 38.24 5.49
C THR A 442 -17.09 37.92 4.62
N ALA A 443 -17.26 38.64 3.51
CA ALA A 443 -18.35 38.43 2.55
C ALA A 443 -18.22 37.11 1.78
N ALA A 444 -17.00 36.63 1.53
CA ALA A 444 -16.75 35.31 0.93
C ALA A 444 -16.87 34.14 1.96
N GLY A 445 -16.82 34.44 3.27
CA GLY A 445 -16.78 33.42 4.31
C GLY A 445 -15.47 32.62 4.33
N ILE A 446 -14.34 33.26 3.98
CA ILE A 446 -12.99 32.66 3.96
C ILE A 446 -12.07 33.37 4.96
N PRO A 447 -10.96 32.74 5.43
CA PRO A 447 -10.02 33.40 6.32
C PRO A 447 -9.44 34.69 5.72
N ALA A 448 -9.24 35.72 6.54
CA ALA A 448 -8.67 37.00 6.07
C ALA A 448 -7.29 36.85 5.39
N ALA A 449 -6.49 35.88 5.83
CA ALA A 449 -5.19 35.55 5.22
C ALA A 449 -5.30 35.07 3.76
N ASN A 450 -6.50 34.69 3.31
CA ASN A 450 -6.75 34.23 1.95
C ASN A 450 -7.07 35.38 0.97
N VAL A 451 -7.22 36.61 1.46
CA VAL A 451 -7.42 37.79 0.62
C VAL A 451 -6.23 38.73 0.81
N THR A 452 -5.31 38.75 -0.13
CA THR A 452 -4.02 39.44 -0.02
C THR A 452 -3.80 40.43 -1.17
N LEU A 453 -2.69 41.17 -1.12
CA LEU A 453 -2.17 41.94 -2.24
C LEU A 453 -0.92 41.24 -2.78
N SER A 454 -0.82 41.13 -4.10
CA SER A 454 0.41 40.71 -4.77
C SER A 454 1.51 41.76 -4.58
N ALA A 455 2.76 41.41 -4.87
CA ALA A 455 3.87 42.38 -4.89
C ALA A 455 3.65 43.54 -5.89
N GLY A 456 2.76 43.36 -6.88
CA GLY A 456 2.36 44.38 -7.85
C GLY A 456 1.10 45.17 -7.46
N GLY A 457 0.52 44.94 -6.28
CA GLY A 457 -0.68 45.63 -5.81
C GLY A 457 -2.00 45.07 -6.35
N ASN A 458 -2.01 43.87 -6.93
CA ASN A 458 -3.26 43.20 -7.35
C ASN A 458 -3.90 42.50 -6.16
N ILE A 459 -5.22 42.59 -5.99
CA ILE A 459 -5.92 41.79 -4.98
C ILE A 459 -5.89 40.31 -5.39
N GLN A 460 -5.52 39.43 -4.47
CA GLN A 460 -5.53 37.98 -4.65
C GLN A 460 -6.53 37.35 -3.70
N ILE A 461 -7.43 36.50 -4.23
CA ILE A 461 -8.46 35.79 -3.46
C ILE A 461 -8.21 34.28 -3.60
N ALA A 462 -7.82 33.63 -2.51
CA ALA A 462 -7.65 32.19 -2.43
C ALA A 462 -8.89 31.53 -1.78
N THR A 463 -9.74 30.89 -2.59
CA THR A 463 -11.05 30.42 -2.10
C THR A 463 -11.00 29.16 -1.23
N GLY A 464 -9.84 28.49 -1.16
CA GLY A 464 -9.68 27.23 -0.43
C GLY A 464 -10.45 26.06 -1.08
N THR A 465 -10.64 24.97 -0.34
CA THR A 465 -11.34 23.77 -0.86
C THR A 465 -12.83 23.71 -0.52
N GLY A 466 -13.35 24.65 0.27
CA GLY A 466 -14.73 24.63 0.78
C GLY A 466 -15.75 25.43 -0.02
N THR A 467 -15.33 26.45 -0.78
CA THR A 467 -16.22 27.52 -1.22
C THR A 467 -15.83 28.09 -2.59
N ASP A 468 -16.79 28.42 -3.44
CA ASP A 468 -16.58 29.27 -4.62
C ASP A 468 -16.88 30.73 -4.28
N VAL A 469 -16.11 31.66 -4.84
CA VAL A 469 -16.32 33.11 -4.60
C VAL A 469 -16.79 33.76 -5.89
N SER A 470 -18.08 34.04 -5.96
CA SER A 470 -18.68 34.80 -7.06
C SER A 470 -18.63 36.30 -6.76
N VAL A 471 -18.24 37.11 -7.75
CA VAL A 471 -18.15 38.56 -7.64
C VAL A 471 -19.15 39.19 -8.61
N THR A 472 -20.12 39.93 -8.06
CA THR A 472 -21.14 40.65 -8.85
C THR A 472 -21.26 42.09 -8.32
N GLY A 473 -20.75 43.09 -9.04
CA GLY A 473 -20.69 44.47 -8.52
C GLY A 473 -20.05 45.47 -9.47
N GLY A 474 -20.47 45.42 -10.74
CA GLY A 474 -19.91 46.10 -11.93
C GLY A 474 -18.83 47.17 -11.68
N PRO A 475 -19.19 48.39 -11.24
CA PRO A 475 -18.23 49.49 -11.09
C PRO A 475 -17.15 49.26 -10.03
N ALA A 476 -17.51 48.77 -8.84
CA ALA A 476 -16.56 48.52 -7.77
C ALA A 476 -15.65 47.32 -8.08
N ALA A 477 -16.22 46.26 -8.64
CA ALA A 477 -15.46 45.09 -9.09
C ALA A 477 -14.45 45.49 -10.17
N THR A 478 -14.86 46.34 -11.12
CA THR A 478 -13.98 46.84 -12.20
C THR A 478 -12.87 47.75 -11.64
N ALA A 479 -13.19 48.66 -10.72
CA ALA A 479 -12.22 49.54 -10.10
C ALA A 479 -11.13 48.78 -9.32
N LEU A 480 -11.51 47.67 -8.66
CA LEU A 480 -10.60 46.80 -7.92
C LEU A 480 -10.01 45.67 -8.77
N GLY A 481 -10.42 45.56 -10.04
CA GLY A 481 -10.00 44.49 -10.95
C GLY A 481 -10.47 43.09 -10.55
N LEU A 482 -11.54 42.96 -9.76
CA LEU A 482 -12.04 41.70 -9.25
C LEU A 482 -12.95 40.99 -10.27
N SER A 483 -12.82 39.68 -10.35
CA SER A 483 -13.69 38.79 -11.10
C SER A 483 -14.07 37.58 -10.25
N SER A 484 -15.15 36.88 -10.62
CA SER A 484 -15.52 35.62 -9.97
C SER A 484 -14.37 34.62 -10.01
N VAL A 485 -14.13 33.97 -8.88
CA VAL A 485 -13.16 32.88 -8.72
C VAL A 485 -13.96 31.61 -8.51
N THR A 486 -14.26 30.94 -9.63
CA THR A 486 -14.92 29.63 -9.67
C THR A 486 -13.87 28.54 -9.87
N ARG A 487 -14.01 27.44 -9.13
CA ARG A 487 -13.08 26.31 -9.18
C ARG A 487 -13.43 25.30 -10.27
N GLY A 488 -12.64 24.23 -10.36
CA GLY A 488 -12.87 23.09 -11.24
C GLY A 488 -12.38 21.77 -10.64
N ASN A 489 -12.64 20.68 -11.37
CA ASN A 489 -12.24 19.33 -10.99
C ASN A 489 -10.81 19.07 -11.47
N ALA A 490 -9.94 18.57 -10.59
CA ALA A 490 -8.63 18.11 -11.01
C ALA A 490 -8.25 16.77 -10.37
N ALA A 491 -7.34 16.07 -11.02
CA ALA A 491 -6.71 14.87 -10.47
C ALA A 491 -6.06 15.19 -9.13
N SER A 492 -6.25 14.29 -8.16
CA SER A 492 -5.73 14.40 -6.81
C SER A 492 -4.76 13.26 -6.50
N THR A 493 -3.77 13.55 -5.66
CA THR A 493 -2.74 12.62 -5.17
C THR A 493 -2.93 12.04 -3.75
N PRO A 494 -3.95 12.40 -2.93
CA PRO A 494 -4.19 11.71 -1.67
C PRO A 494 -4.53 10.22 -1.87
N PRO A 495 -4.27 9.38 -0.85
CA PRO A 495 -4.79 8.03 -0.81
C PRO A 495 -6.33 8.00 -0.80
N ILE A 496 -6.93 7.00 -1.45
CA ILE A 496 -8.38 6.71 -1.31
C ILE A 496 -8.75 6.56 0.16
N THR A 497 -9.89 7.13 0.56
CA THR A 497 -10.43 7.05 1.93
C THR A 497 -11.83 6.45 1.93
N GLY A 498 -12.31 6.05 3.11
CA GLY A 498 -13.68 5.55 3.30
C GLY A 498 -14.77 6.49 2.82
N SER A 499 -14.53 7.80 2.82
CA SER A 499 -15.48 8.83 2.39
C SER A 499 -15.40 9.16 0.90
N THR A 500 -14.49 8.52 0.15
CA THR A 500 -14.40 8.69 -1.31
C THR A 500 -15.68 8.15 -1.94
N VAL A 501 -16.29 8.93 -2.83
CA VAL A 501 -17.54 8.59 -3.50
C VAL A 501 -17.27 7.82 -4.78
N LEU A 502 -18.14 6.85 -5.08
CA LEU A 502 -17.96 5.87 -6.17
C LEU A 502 -18.18 6.46 -7.58
N SER A 503 -18.84 7.62 -7.68
CA SER A 503 -19.14 8.31 -8.94
C SER A 503 -19.52 9.78 -8.72
N GLY A 504 -19.85 10.46 -9.82
CA GLY A 504 -20.33 11.85 -9.82
C GLY A 504 -19.22 12.89 -10.01
N THR A 505 -19.60 14.15 -9.79
CA THR A 505 -18.72 15.31 -9.95
C THR A 505 -18.27 15.79 -8.57
N ALA A 506 -16.97 16.01 -8.37
CA ALA A 506 -16.48 16.66 -7.16
C ALA A 506 -17.09 18.06 -7.04
N ILE A 507 -17.56 18.43 -5.84
CA ILE A 507 -18.23 19.71 -5.55
C ILE A 507 -17.50 20.48 -4.44
N ALA A 508 -17.80 21.77 -4.31
CA ALA A 508 -17.33 22.62 -3.20
C ALA A 508 -17.64 22.01 -1.84
N GLY A 509 -16.61 21.80 -1.02
CA GLY A 509 -16.73 21.20 0.31
C GLY A 509 -17.16 19.72 0.33
N GLY A 510 -17.32 19.08 -0.84
CA GLY A 510 -17.73 17.68 -0.95
C GLY A 510 -16.57 16.70 -0.85
N SER A 511 -16.93 15.41 -0.69
CA SER A 511 -15.97 14.30 -0.75
C SER A 511 -15.30 14.19 -2.12
N GLN A 512 -14.11 13.56 -2.12
CA GLN A 512 -13.41 13.19 -3.34
C GLN A 512 -14.20 12.12 -4.10
N VAL A 513 -14.12 12.11 -5.43
CA VAL A 513 -14.79 11.13 -6.29
C VAL A 513 -13.76 10.31 -7.06
N LEU A 514 -14.08 9.07 -7.44
CA LEU A 514 -13.23 8.29 -8.33
C LEU A 514 -13.09 8.98 -9.70
N SER A 515 -11.88 9.00 -10.25
CA SER A 515 -11.63 9.54 -11.59
C SER A 515 -12.20 8.67 -12.70
N THR A 516 -12.20 7.35 -12.47
CA THR A 516 -12.93 6.38 -13.29
C THR A 516 -14.06 5.81 -12.44
N ALA A 517 -15.28 6.26 -12.73
CA ALA A 517 -16.43 6.02 -11.88
C ALA A 517 -17.21 4.76 -12.26
N PHE A 518 -17.96 4.21 -11.28
CA PHE A 518 -19.01 3.26 -11.57
C PHE A 518 -20.24 3.97 -12.16
N GLN A 519 -20.88 3.35 -13.15
CA GLN A 519 -22.09 3.87 -13.79
C GLN A 519 -23.35 3.14 -13.30
N ALA A 520 -24.42 3.92 -13.13
CA ALA A 520 -25.76 3.39 -12.97
C ALA A 520 -26.38 3.08 -14.33
N GLY A 521 -27.32 2.15 -14.35
CA GLY A 521 -28.11 1.86 -15.55
C GLY A 521 -29.06 3.00 -15.89
N SER A 522 -29.31 3.21 -17.19
CA SER A 522 -30.30 4.15 -17.69
C SER A 522 -31.24 3.47 -18.68
N ALA A 523 -32.55 3.67 -18.50
CA ALA A 523 -33.58 3.16 -19.39
C ALA A 523 -33.85 4.08 -20.60
N GLY A 524 -33.28 5.30 -20.62
CA GLY A 524 -33.41 6.23 -21.74
C GLY A 524 -32.47 5.88 -22.90
N PRO A 525 -32.70 6.36 -24.14
CA PRO A 525 -31.77 6.15 -25.24
C PRO A 525 -30.53 7.06 -25.11
N PRO A 526 -29.30 6.53 -25.22
CA PRO A 526 -28.98 5.10 -25.37
C PRO A 526 -29.12 4.36 -24.03
N VAL A 527 -29.69 3.15 -24.08
CA VAL A 527 -29.81 2.29 -22.88
C VAL A 527 -28.41 1.94 -22.41
N VAL A 528 -28.14 2.19 -21.14
CA VAL A 528 -26.86 1.87 -20.49
C VAL A 528 -27.12 0.82 -19.44
N ASN A 529 -26.38 -0.29 -19.49
CA ASN A 529 -26.44 -1.31 -18.45
C ASN A 529 -25.74 -0.81 -17.18
N PRO A 530 -26.29 -1.07 -15.98
CA PRO A 530 -25.60 -0.73 -14.74
C PRO A 530 -24.30 -1.52 -14.61
N ASP A 531 -23.31 -0.90 -13.98
CA ASP A 531 -22.14 -1.66 -13.54
C ASP A 531 -22.54 -2.61 -12.41
N THR A 532 -21.78 -3.70 -12.30
CA THR A 532 -21.97 -4.70 -11.25
C THR A 532 -20.63 -5.16 -10.67
N ILE A 533 -20.66 -5.53 -9.39
CA ILE A 533 -19.63 -6.32 -8.74
C ILE A 533 -20.25 -7.66 -8.36
N THR A 534 -19.65 -8.77 -8.79
CA THR A 534 -20.08 -10.11 -8.40
C THR A 534 -19.20 -10.60 -7.25
N VAL A 535 -19.78 -10.96 -6.12
CA VAL A 535 -19.11 -11.51 -4.93
C VAL A 535 -19.64 -12.93 -4.69
N ASN A 536 -18.78 -13.94 -4.81
CA ASN A 536 -19.12 -15.35 -4.59
C ASN A 536 -20.34 -15.81 -5.42
N GLY A 537 -20.49 -15.27 -6.63
CA GLY A 537 -21.63 -15.52 -7.52
C GLY A 537 -22.87 -14.63 -7.27
N GLN A 538 -22.90 -13.84 -6.19
CA GLN A 538 -23.96 -12.88 -5.91
C GLN A 538 -23.66 -11.52 -6.54
N THR A 539 -24.64 -10.89 -7.20
CA THR A 539 -24.44 -9.62 -7.91
C THR A 539 -24.83 -8.41 -7.06
N LEU A 540 -23.89 -7.50 -6.83
CA LEU A 540 -24.09 -6.13 -6.34
C LEU A 540 -24.22 -5.18 -7.54
N THR A 541 -25.37 -4.52 -7.67
CA THR A 541 -25.67 -3.64 -8.81
C THR A 541 -25.58 -2.17 -8.43
N PHE A 542 -24.91 -1.36 -9.26
CA PHE A 542 -24.84 0.08 -9.09
C PHE A 542 -26.10 0.76 -9.63
N VAL A 543 -26.76 1.57 -8.80
CA VAL A 543 -27.99 2.30 -9.14
C VAL A 543 -27.82 3.81 -8.95
N ALA A 544 -28.63 4.61 -9.62
CA ALA A 544 -28.51 6.07 -9.56
C ALA A 544 -28.86 6.61 -8.16
N SER A 545 -29.95 6.10 -7.57
CA SER A 545 -30.40 6.39 -6.21
C SER A 545 -31.42 5.33 -5.76
N GLY A 546 -31.74 5.30 -4.46
CA GLY A 546 -32.80 4.42 -3.92
C GLY A 546 -32.41 2.96 -3.78
N ALA A 547 -31.11 2.64 -3.66
CA ALA A 547 -30.64 1.27 -3.46
C ALA A 547 -31.38 0.54 -2.31
N THR A 548 -31.97 -0.61 -2.61
CA THR A 548 -32.66 -1.46 -1.62
C THR A 548 -31.96 -2.81 -1.44
N GLY A 549 -31.79 -3.25 -0.20
CA GLY A 549 -31.21 -4.55 0.13
C GLY A 549 -29.68 -4.65 -0.03
N PRO A 550 -29.10 -5.84 0.17
CA PRO A 550 -27.64 -6.05 0.16
C PRO A 550 -27.03 -6.08 -1.25
N ASN A 551 -27.85 -6.26 -2.29
CA ASN A 551 -27.42 -6.46 -3.68
C ASN A 551 -27.47 -5.17 -4.53
N GLN A 552 -27.66 -4.01 -3.91
CA GLN A 552 -27.66 -2.71 -4.59
C GLN A 552 -26.86 -1.67 -3.82
N ILE A 553 -26.25 -0.74 -4.54
CA ILE A 553 -25.53 0.41 -4.00
C ILE A 553 -25.75 1.65 -4.88
N ASN A 554 -25.89 2.83 -4.29
CA ASN A 554 -26.00 4.05 -5.08
C ASN A 554 -24.62 4.46 -5.60
N ILE A 555 -24.56 5.01 -6.80
CA ILE A 555 -23.31 5.57 -7.35
C ILE A 555 -22.80 6.79 -6.55
N THR A 556 -23.67 7.42 -5.75
CA THR A 556 -23.34 8.52 -4.84
C THR A 556 -22.90 8.05 -3.44
N ASP A 557 -22.94 6.74 -3.16
CA ASP A 557 -22.45 6.20 -1.90
C ASP A 557 -20.91 6.20 -1.90
N ASP A 558 -20.33 5.97 -0.71
CA ASP A 558 -18.90 5.96 -0.50
C ASP A 558 -18.29 4.54 -0.45
N ILE A 559 -16.96 4.46 -0.45
CA ILE A 559 -16.27 3.17 -0.41
C ILE A 559 -16.58 2.42 0.91
N THR A 560 -16.81 3.11 2.03
CA THR A 560 -17.22 2.45 3.29
C THR A 560 -18.51 1.68 3.11
N THR A 561 -19.48 2.27 2.41
CA THR A 561 -20.75 1.64 2.08
C THR A 561 -20.55 0.45 1.14
N LEU A 562 -19.70 0.59 0.12
CA LEU A 562 -19.33 -0.51 -0.78
C LEU A 562 -18.75 -1.71 -0.02
N LEU A 563 -17.80 -1.47 0.90
CA LEU A 563 -17.20 -2.53 1.70
C LEU A 563 -18.22 -3.20 2.61
N GLY A 564 -19.12 -2.44 3.24
CA GLY A 564 -20.21 -3.01 4.02
C GLY A 564 -21.13 -3.92 3.20
N LYS A 565 -21.40 -3.60 1.92
CA LYS A 565 -22.15 -4.48 1.02
C LYS A 565 -21.36 -5.75 0.68
N ILE A 566 -20.08 -5.61 0.36
CA ILE A 566 -19.20 -6.76 0.08
C ILE A 566 -19.14 -7.68 1.30
N ASP A 567 -18.97 -7.16 2.51
CA ASP A 567 -18.93 -7.93 3.76
C ASP A 567 -20.22 -8.72 4.02
N GLN A 568 -21.38 -8.12 3.72
CA GLN A 568 -22.66 -8.82 3.81
C GLN A 568 -22.77 -9.97 2.81
N LEU A 569 -22.22 -9.82 1.61
CA LEU A 569 -22.21 -10.86 0.58
C LEU A 569 -21.19 -11.97 0.85
N THR A 570 -20.03 -11.63 1.44
CA THR A 570 -19.04 -12.63 1.87
C THR A 570 -19.48 -13.34 3.16
N GLY A 571 -20.32 -12.70 3.97
CA GLY A 571 -20.77 -13.21 5.27
C GLY A 571 -19.66 -13.17 6.32
N THR A 572 -18.67 -12.29 6.15
CA THR A 572 -17.56 -12.20 7.11
C THR A 572 -17.99 -11.60 8.45
N SER A 573 -17.45 -12.16 9.52
CA SER A 573 -17.55 -11.68 10.89
C SER A 573 -16.59 -10.52 11.18
N LYS A 574 -15.56 -10.31 10.34
CA LYS A 574 -14.56 -9.25 10.46
C LYS A 574 -14.77 -8.21 9.35
N PRO A 575 -15.13 -6.95 9.66
CA PRO A 575 -15.35 -5.93 8.64
C PRO A 575 -14.11 -5.69 7.77
N SER A 576 -14.33 -5.49 6.47
CA SER A 576 -13.33 -5.00 5.52
C SER A 576 -12.96 -3.55 5.82
N THR A 577 -11.73 -3.15 5.47
CA THR A 577 -11.19 -1.85 5.91
C THR A 577 -10.47 -1.10 4.80
N ILE A 578 -10.28 0.20 5.01
CA ILE A 578 -9.43 1.07 4.19
C ILE A 578 -8.42 1.76 5.07
N HIS A 579 -7.16 1.76 4.65
CA HIS A 579 -6.11 2.48 5.36
C HIS A 579 -4.96 2.82 4.42
N GLY A 580 -4.40 4.03 4.55
CA GLY A 580 -3.26 4.46 3.76
C GLY A 580 -3.49 4.39 2.24
N GLY A 581 -4.75 4.37 1.77
CA GLY A 581 -5.08 4.26 0.34
C GLY A 581 -5.24 2.86 -0.19
N PHE A 582 -5.30 1.86 0.69
CA PHE A 582 -5.50 0.48 0.31
C PHE A 582 -6.78 -0.09 0.91
N ILE A 583 -7.45 -0.95 0.15
CA ILE A 583 -8.66 -1.66 0.56
C ILE A 583 -8.29 -3.10 0.91
N THR A 584 -8.73 -3.57 2.08
CA THR A 584 -8.57 -4.96 2.50
C THR A 584 -9.95 -5.59 2.70
N ILE A 585 -10.22 -6.63 1.89
CA ILE A 585 -11.44 -7.44 1.96
C ILE A 585 -11.22 -8.63 2.88
N ASN A 586 -11.99 -8.73 3.96
CA ASN A 586 -11.94 -9.88 4.86
C ASN A 586 -13.02 -10.92 4.48
N THR A 587 -12.73 -12.19 4.75
CA THR A 587 -13.66 -13.29 4.56
C THR A 587 -13.44 -14.39 5.59
N ASP A 588 -14.52 -14.94 6.11
CA ASP A 588 -14.45 -16.08 7.03
C ASP A 588 -14.25 -17.40 6.26
N ASN A 589 -14.61 -17.42 4.97
CA ASN A 589 -14.40 -18.54 4.05
C ASN A 589 -13.57 -18.11 2.83
N PRO A 590 -12.25 -18.11 2.94
CA PRO A 590 -11.40 -17.69 1.84
C PRO A 590 -11.36 -18.65 0.65
N GLY A 591 -11.79 -19.90 0.83
CA GLY A 591 -11.94 -20.84 -0.29
C GLY A 591 -13.06 -20.46 -1.26
N SER A 592 -14.02 -19.63 -0.82
CA SER A 592 -15.14 -19.16 -1.65
C SER A 592 -15.00 -17.72 -2.12
N LEU A 593 -14.04 -16.93 -1.61
CA LEU A 593 -13.92 -15.52 -2.00
C LEU A 593 -13.55 -15.40 -3.47
N ASN A 594 -14.48 -14.86 -4.25
CA ASN A 594 -14.32 -14.58 -5.66
C ASN A 594 -15.08 -13.30 -5.98
N ILE A 595 -14.36 -12.19 -6.18
CA ILE A 595 -14.94 -10.89 -6.51
C ILE A 595 -14.53 -10.45 -7.91
N SER A 596 -15.50 -10.20 -8.78
CA SER A 596 -15.27 -9.63 -10.12
C SER A 596 -16.11 -8.36 -10.32
N SER A 597 -15.71 -7.53 -11.27
CA SER A 597 -16.42 -6.30 -11.63
C SER A 597 -16.69 -6.27 -13.13
N SER A 598 -17.88 -5.80 -13.55
CA SER A 598 -18.16 -5.52 -14.97
C SER A 598 -17.38 -4.31 -15.48
N ASN A 599 -16.99 -3.39 -14.58
CA ASN A 599 -16.18 -2.22 -14.87
C ASN A 599 -14.80 -2.39 -14.22
N GLY A 600 -13.89 -3.04 -14.95
CA GLY A 600 -12.53 -3.29 -14.49
C GLY A 600 -11.71 -2.02 -14.29
N ALA A 601 -12.04 -0.91 -14.97
CA ALA A 601 -11.31 0.34 -14.85
C ALA A 601 -11.64 1.08 -13.54
N ALA A 602 -12.93 1.18 -13.19
CA ALA A 602 -13.36 1.71 -11.88
C ALA A 602 -12.90 0.80 -10.72
N PHE A 603 -12.93 -0.52 -10.93
CA PHE A 603 -12.43 -1.48 -9.94
C PHE A 603 -10.90 -1.40 -9.77
N GLY A 604 -10.17 -1.16 -10.86
CA GLY A 604 -8.75 -0.83 -10.84
C GLY A 604 -8.47 0.52 -10.17
N ALA A 605 -9.38 1.49 -10.28
CA ALA A 605 -9.26 2.78 -9.60
C ALA A 605 -9.28 2.63 -8.06
N LEU A 606 -10.01 1.63 -7.55
CA LEU A 606 -10.02 1.21 -6.15
C LEU A 606 -8.76 0.43 -5.71
N GLY A 607 -7.85 0.13 -6.64
CA GLY A 607 -6.61 -0.60 -6.39
C GLY A 607 -6.67 -2.11 -6.71
N PHE A 608 -7.80 -2.65 -7.15
CA PHE A 608 -7.91 -4.06 -7.52
C PHE A 608 -7.47 -4.27 -8.98
N THR A 609 -6.19 -4.62 -9.17
CA THR A 609 -5.62 -4.84 -10.52
C THR A 609 -5.75 -6.28 -11.03
N SER A 610 -6.26 -7.19 -10.20
CA SER A 610 -6.59 -8.57 -10.57
C SER A 610 -8.10 -8.80 -10.45
N SER A 611 -8.69 -9.45 -11.46
CA SER A 611 -10.07 -9.90 -11.42
C SER A 611 -10.13 -11.36 -11.92
N PRO A 612 -10.65 -12.31 -11.13
CA PRO A 612 -11.29 -12.09 -9.82
C PRO A 612 -10.30 -11.83 -8.68
N VAL A 613 -10.75 -11.10 -7.65
CA VAL A 613 -10.07 -10.97 -6.35
C VAL A 613 -10.41 -12.19 -5.51
N THR A 614 -9.38 -12.84 -4.99
CA THR A 614 -9.47 -14.05 -4.16
C THR A 614 -8.71 -13.85 -2.84
N ALA A 615 -9.13 -14.51 -1.77
CA ALA A 615 -8.45 -14.42 -0.47
C ALA A 615 -7.41 -15.53 -0.27
N ALA A 616 -6.43 -15.25 0.58
CA ALA A 616 -5.56 -16.29 1.14
C ALA A 616 -6.40 -17.31 1.92
N LYS A 617 -6.30 -18.60 1.58
CA LYS A 617 -7.09 -19.66 2.22
C LYS A 617 -6.68 -19.83 3.68
N ALA A 618 -7.64 -20.07 4.57
CA ALA A 618 -7.45 -20.41 5.97
C ALA A 618 -6.79 -21.79 6.11
N PRO A 619 -6.11 -22.09 7.24
CA PRO A 619 -5.61 -23.42 7.48
C PRO A 619 -6.73 -24.45 7.34
N LEU A 620 -6.48 -25.56 6.64
CA LEU A 620 -7.46 -26.61 6.38
C LEU A 620 -7.01 -27.93 7.02
N ARG A 621 -7.97 -28.68 7.56
CA ARG A 621 -7.76 -30.02 8.11
C ARG A 621 -8.74 -31.04 7.55
N VAL A 622 -8.42 -32.31 7.74
CA VAL A 622 -9.29 -33.43 7.37
C VAL A 622 -10.50 -33.47 8.30
N GLY A 623 -11.70 -33.61 7.74
CA GLY A 623 -12.96 -33.36 8.46
C GLY A 623 -13.43 -34.44 9.45
N THR A 624 -12.92 -35.67 9.37
CA THR A 624 -13.39 -36.78 10.22
C THR A 624 -12.23 -37.70 10.67
N SER A 625 -12.48 -38.46 11.74
CA SER A 625 -11.60 -39.51 12.24
C SER A 625 -12.32 -40.87 12.16
N PRO A 626 -11.68 -41.95 11.67
CA PRO A 626 -10.31 -42.01 11.15
C PRO A 626 -10.14 -41.20 9.85
N ALA A 627 -9.00 -40.53 9.68
CA ALA A 627 -8.73 -39.69 8.50
C ALA A 627 -8.86 -40.45 7.18
N SER A 628 -8.57 -41.76 7.17
CA SER A 628 -8.76 -42.64 6.01
C SER A 628 -10.21 -42.84 5.57
N SER A 629 -11.20 -42.35 6.33
CA SER A 629 -12.62 -42.35 5.96
C SER A 629 -13.16 -40.97 5.56
N ALA A 630 -12.33 -39.92 5.64
CA ALA A 630 -12.79 -38.56 5.41
C ALA A 630 -13.09 -38.26 3.94
N THR A 631 -14.11 -37.44 3.74
CA THR A 631 -14.61 -37.01 2.42
C THR A 631 -14.65 -35.49 2.26
N THR A 632 -14.34 -34.74 3.32
CA THR A 632 -14.36 -33.27 3.34
C THR A 632 -13.13 -32.69 4.05
N LEU A 633 -12.81 -31.43 3.70
CA LEU A 633 -11.90 -30.58 4.46
C LEU A 633 -12.71 -29.66 5.37
N VAL A 634 -12.15 -29.30 6.53
CA VAL A 634 -12.74 -28.38 7.51
C VAL A 634 -11.78 -27.23 7.82
N ASN A 635 -12.32 -26.11 8.30
CA ASN A 635 -11.50 -24.98 8.76
C ASN A 635 -10.69 -25.39 10.00
N GLY A 636 -9.37 -25.35 9.88
CA GLY A 636 -8.41 -25.74 10.90
C GLY A 636 -7.94 -24.62 11.81
N THR A 637 -8.36 -23.36 11.60
CA THR A 637 -7.80 -22.16 12.26
C THR A 637 -7.70 -22.28 13.79
N ALA A 638 -8.69 -22.87 14.45
CA ALA A 638 -8.68 -23.04 15.91
C ALA A 638 -7.81 -24.23 16.38
N THR A 639 -7.59 -25.22 15.53
CA THR A 639 -6.99 -26.53 15.89
C THR A 639 -5.61 -26.76 15.29
N THR A 640 -5.09 -25.81 14.51
CA THR A 640 -3.80 -25.88 13.83
C THR A 640 -2.93 -24.73 14.31
N VAL A 641 -1.64 -24.98 14.49
CA VAL A 641 -0.70 -23.93 14.90
C VAL A 641 -0.72 -22.79 13.89
N LYS A 642 -0.95 -21.57 14.39
CA LYS A 642 -0.85 -20.35 13.57
C LYS A 642 0.62 -20.04 13.34
N TRP A 643 1.14 -20.42 12.17
CA TRP A 643 2.56 -20.24 11.84
C TRP A 643 2.95 -18.76 11.74
N TYR A 644 2.11 -17.92 11.13
CA TYR A 644 2.31 -16.47 11.06
C TYR A 644 1.55 -15.76 12.17
N GLN A 645 2.28 -15.16 13.11
CA GLN A 645 1.74 -14.45 14.27
C GLN A 645 1.73 -12.93 14.09
N GLY A 646 2.42 -12.41 13.06
CA GLY A 646 2.33 -11.02 12.65
C GLY A 646 0.90 -10.60 12.29
N ASN A 647 0.71 -9.29 12.11
CA ASN A 647 -0.57 -8.74 11.72
C ASN A 647 -0.48 -8.03 10.38
N ASP A 648 -1.46 -8.32 9.54
CA ASP A 648 -1.68 -7.64 8.29
C ASP A 648 -2.21 -6.25 8.59
N GLY A 649 -1.34 -5.27 8.33
CA GLY A 649 -1.85 -3.93 8.14
C GLY A 649 -2.76 -3.93 6.91
N PRO A 650 -3.85 -3.17 6.91
CA PRO A 650 -4.56 -2.88 5.67
C PRO A 650 -3.58 -2.37 4.59
N GLY A 651 -3.70 -2.91 3.38
CA GLY A 651 -2.77 -2.66 2.27
C GLY A 651 -1.72 -3.73 1.98
N SER A 652 -0.80 -3.40 1.08
CA SER A 652 0.29 -4.30 0.71
C SER A 652 1.24 -4.49 1.90
N ALA A 653 2.06 -5.55 1.88
CA ALA A 653 3.07 -5.75 2.93
C ALA A 653 3.99 -4.52 3.13
N ARG A 654 4.20 -3.70 2.09
CA ARG A 654 5.00 -2.46 2.14
C ARG A 654 4.34 -1.37 2.98
N SER A 655 3.01 -1.23 2.94
CA SER A 655 2.28 -0.19 3.67
C SER A 655 2.30 -0.39 5.18
N THR A 656 2.69 -1.58 5.66
CA THR A 656 2.79 -1.91 7.09
C THR A 656 3.88 -1.13 7.84
N ALA A 657 4.79 -0.49 7.11
CA ALA A 657 5.73 0.49 7.65
C ALA A 657 5.91 1.66 6.67
N MET A 658 5.71 2.87 7.17
CA MET A 658 5.83 4.10 6.38
C MET A 658 6.67 5.13 7.12
N ALA A 659 7.46 5.90 6.38
CA ALA A 659 8.23 7.01 6.92
C ALA A 659 8.12 8.23 6.01
N ARG A 660 7.88 9.39 6.62
CA ARG A 660 7.94 10.68 5.92
C ARG A 660 9.40 11.11 5.85
N VAL A 661 9.89 11.28 4.63
CA VAL A 661 11.31 11.57 4.35
C VAL A 661 11.51 12.95 3.75
N ASP A 662 10.43 13.69 3.48
CA ASP A 662 10.42 15.07 2.98
C ASP A 662 9.01 15.66 3.23
N ASP A 663 8.80 16.95 2.94
CA ASP A 663 7.51 17.63 3.18
C ASP A 663 6.35 17.07 2.33
N SER A 664 6.65 16.39 1.23
CA SER A 664 5.65 15.77 0.35
C SER A 664 5.94 14.32 0.03
N VAL A 665 7.00 13.73 0.61
CA VAL A 665 7.45 12.39 0.26
C VAL A 665 7.32 11.45 1.45
N THR A 666 6.50 10.41 1.28
CA THR A 666 6.37 9.29 2.22
C THR A 666 6.81 8.02 1.52
N VAL A 667 7.63 7.23 2.19
CA VAL A 667 8.18 5.98 1.68
C VAL A 667 7.59 4.81 2.47
N GLN A 668 7.15 3.79 1.75
CA GLN A 668 6.63 2.55 2.30
C GLN A 668 7.73 1.48 2.21
N TYR A 669 8.01 0.78 3.30
CA TYR A 669 9.15 -0.13 3.39
C TYR A 669 8.89 -1.35 4.30
N GLY A 670 7.64 -1.57 4.71
CA GLY A 670 7.27 -2.72 5.55
C GLY A 670 7.54 -4.04 4.86
N ALA A 671 7.60 -5.14 5.63
CA ALA A 671 7.70 -6.51 5.11
C ALA A 671 6.90 -7.47 5.98
N GLN A 672 6.47 -8.58 5.40
CA GLN A 672 5.73 -9.60 6.13
C GLN A 672 6.25 -11.00 5.81
N ALA A 673 6.15 -11.91 6.77
CA ALA A 673 6.61 -13.30 6.59
C ALA A 673 5.62 -14.15 5.77
N ASP A 674 4.35 -13.71 5.69
CA ASP A 674 3.29 -14.38 4.94
C ASP A 674 3.12 -13.91 3.49
N GLU A 675 4.02 -13.06 3.02
CA GLU A 675 4.14 -12.77 1.60
C GLU A 675 4.32 -14.08 0.81
N ASP A 676 3.61 -14.19 -0.32
CA ASP A 676 3.42 -15.42 -1.08
C ASP A 676 4.74 -16.12 -1.46
N ALA A 677 5.77 -15.35 -1.84
CA ALA A 677 7.10 -15.88 -2.13
C ALA A 677 7.75 -16.56 -0.90
N ILE A 678 7.66 -15.92 0.26
CA ILE A 678 8.26 -16.38 1.51
C ILE A 678 7.48 -17.58 2.06
N ARG A 679 6.15 -17.49 2.07
CA ARG A 679 5.24 -18.56 2.50
C ARG A 679 5.47 -19.85 1.70
N ARG A 680 5.50 -19.77 0.36
CA ARG A 680 5.73 -20.96 -0.50
C ARG A 680 7.08 -21.61 -0.24
N GLN A 681 8.12 -20.80 -0.06
CA GLN A 681 9.44 -21.31 0.28
C GLN A 681 9.43 -21.99 1.67
N LEU A 682 8.84 -21.34 2.68
CA LEU A 682 8.74 -21.89 4.03
C LEU A 682 8.02 -23.24 4.02
N GLN A 683 6.90 -23.31 3.31
CA GLN A 683 6.12 -24.52 3.10
C GLN A 683 6.95 -25.63 2.43
N ALA A 684 7.56 -25.36 1.26
CA ALA A 684 8.29 -26.38 0.51
C ALA A 684 9.46 -26.97 1.31
N ILE A 685 10.17 -26.13 2.05
CA ILE A 685 11.25 -26.55 2.94
C ILE A 685 10.70 -27.37 4.13
N ALA A 686 9.59 -26.93 4.73
CA ALA A 686 8.93 -27.67 5.81
C ALA A 686 8.46 -29.06 5.36
N VAL A 687 7.79 -29.14 4.20
CA VAL A 687 7.32 -30.40 3.58
C VAL A 687 8.50 -31.35 3.41
N PHE A 688 9.58 -30.89 2.77
CA PHE A 688 10.73 -31.73 2.48
C PHE A 688 11.46 -32.20 3.76
N GLY A 689 11.70 -31.29 4.69
CA GLY A 689 12.42 -31.58 5.93
C GLY A 689 11.63 -32.39 6.95
N THR A 690 10.30 -32.31 6.92
CA THR A 690 9.42 -33.04 7.86
C THR A 690 9.02 -34.41 7.35
N PHE A 691 8.91 -34.58 6.02
CA PHE A 691 8.49 -35.85 5.44
C PHE A 691 9.44 -36.98 5.86
N SER A 692 8.85 -38.09 6.27
CA SER A 692 9.56 -39.34 6.52
C SER A 692 8.72 -40.53 6.07
N THR A 693 9.37 -41.66 5.83
CA THR A 693 8.71 -42.89 5.41
C THR A 693 9.32 -44.11 6.12
N SER A 694 8.79 -45.31 5.90
CA SER A 694 9.40 -46.52 6.42
C SER A 694 10.77 -46.74 5.77
N PRO A 695 11.87 -46.97 6.52
CA PRO A 695 13.18 -47.29 5.96
C PRO A 695 13.19 -48.56 5.10
N THR A 696 12.23 -49.47 5.30
CA THR A 696 12.12 -50.77 4.62
C THR A 696 10.86 -50.90 3.77
N GLY A 697 10.11 -49.80 3.57
CA GLY A 697 8.88 -49.80 2.80
C GLY A 697 9.13 -50.03 1.31
N GLN A 698 8.29 -50.84 0.66
CA GLN A 698 8.39 -51.17 -0.76
C GLN A 698 8.44 -49.93 -1.68
N TYR A 699 7.69 -48.88 -1.32
CA TYR A 699 7.54 -47.67 -2.14
C TYR A 699 8.36 -46.47 -1.63
N SER A 700 9.15 -46.63 -0.56
CA SER A 700 9.81 -45.53 0.13
C SER A 700 10.75 -44.73 -0.75
N GLY A 701 11.60 -45.39 -1.55
CA GLY A 701 12.47 -44.70 -2.51
C GLY A 701 11.68 -43.91 -3.57
N GLY A 702 10.56 -44.46 -4.03
CA GLY A 702 9.66 -43.80 -4.98
C GLY A 702 8.94 -42.58 -4.39
N GLN A 703 8.55 -42.64 -3.11
CA GLN A 703 7.96 -41.50 -2.39
C GLN A 703 8.95 -40.35 -2.28
N VAL A 704 10.19 -40.65 -1.85
CA VAL A 704 11.25 -39.65 -1.72
C VAL A 704 11.62 -39.07 -3.08
N SER A 705 11.75 -39.89 -4.12
CA SER A 705 12.04 -39.41 -5.47
C SER A 705 10.95 -38.48 -6.00
N ALA A 706 9.68 -38.87 -5.86
CA ALA A 706 8.54 -38.05 -6.29
C ALA A 706 8.42 -36.74 -5.49
N LEU A 707 8.76 -36.77 -4.19
CA LEU A 707 8.77 -35.59 -3.34
C LEU A 707 9.91 -34.64 -3.70
N SER A 708 11.13 -35.15 -3.87
CA SER A 708 12.30 -34.36 -4.27
C SER A 708 12.05 -33.61 -5.58
N GLN A 709 11.45 -34.25 -6.59
CA GLN A 709 11.09 -33.58 -7.85
C GLN A 709 10.09 -32.42 -7.64
N ARG A 710 9.05 -32.65 -6.83
CA ARG A 710 8.04 -31.61 -6.52
C ARG A 710 8.63 -30.45 -5.74
N VAL A 711 9.48 -30.73 -4.76
CA VAL A 711 10.17 -29.69 -3.97
C VAL A 711 11.14 -28.88 -4.84
N THR A 712 11.91 -29.54 -5.71
CA THR A 712 12.77 -28.84 -6.67
C THR A 712 11.95 -27.93 -7.58
N GLN A 713 10.81 -28.41 -8.09
CA GLN A 713 9.92 -27.61 -8.94
C GLN A 713 9.29 -26.44 -8.17
N ALA A 714 8.83 -26.66 -6.94
CA ALA A 714 8.22 -25.65 -6.07
C ALA A 714 9.20 -24.53 -5.67
N LEU A 715 10.48 -24.86 -5.50
CA LEU A 715 11.54 -23.89 -5.20
C LEU A 715 12.13 -23.23 -6.45
N THR A 716 11.76 -23.70 -7.65
CA THR A 716 12.17 -23.08 -8.92
C THR A 716 11.27 -21.88 -9.21
N GLN A 717 11.88 -20.77 -9.63
CA GLN A 717 11.14 -19.55 -9.96
C GLN A 717 10.17 -19.80 -11.13
N GLN A 718 8.87 -19.60 -10.89
CA GLN A 718 7.83 -19.74 -11.92
C GLN A 718 7.41 -18.35 -12.48
N PRO A 719 6.97 -18.26 -13.74
CA PRO A 719 6.31 -17.06 -14.26
C PRO A 719 4.97 -16.78 -13.54
N GLY A 720 4.65 -15.51 -13.30
CA GLY A 720 3.38 -15.10 -12.68
C GLY A 720 3.27 -15.33 -11.17
N GLN A 721 4.33 -15.78 -10.51
CA GLN A 721 4.41 -15.94 -9.06
C GLN A 721 5.36 -14.90 -8.46
N GLN A 722 4.98 -14.31 -7.31
CA GLN A 722 5.86 -13.41 -6.56
C GLN A 722 7.17 -14.11 -6.19
N ARG A 723 8.28 -13.42 -6.41
CA ARG A 723 9.64 -13.85 -6.06
C ARG A 723 10.16 -13.03 -4.89
N ILE A 724 11.11 -13.58 -4.15
CA ILE A 724 11.82 -12.82 -3.10
C ILE A 724 12.58 -11.65 -3.73
N GLU A 725 13.05 -11.84 -4.97
CA GLU A 725 13.68 -10.82 -5.79
C GLU A 725 12.75 -9.65 -6.13
N ASP A 726 11.43 -9.90 -6.27
CA ASP A 726 10.43 -8.84 -6.49
C ASP A 726 10.28 -7.99 -5.22
N ILE A 727 10.24 -8.65 -4.06
CA ILE A 727 10.22 -7.98 -2.73
C ILE A 727 11.47 -7.10 -2.56
N GLN A 728 12.65 -7.61 -2.94
CA GLN A 728 13.89 -6.83 -2.92
C GLN A 728 13.85 -5.64 -3.86
N THR A 729 13.22 -5.78 -5.03
CA THR A 729 13.09 -4.70 -6.02
C THR A 729 12.18 -3.57 -5.49
N ASP A 730 11.06 -3.92 -4.86
CA ASP A 730 10.16 -2.94 -4.22
C ASP A 730 10.89 -2.16 -3.12
N ILE A 731 11.65 -2.87 -2.28
CA ILE A 731 12.45 -2.25 -1.21
C ILE A 731 13.57 -1.38 -1.79
N ALA A 732 14.19 -1.77 -2.90
CA ALA A 732 15.21 -0.97 -3.57
C ALA A 732 14.64 0.34 -4.13
N MET A 733 13.39 0.36 -4.59
CA MET A 733 12.70 1.58 -5.01
C MET A 733 12.53 2.56 -3.84
N ALA A 734 12.17 2.06 -2.66
CA ALA A 734 12.12 2.85 -1.43
C ALA A 734 13.50 3.46 -1.09
N GLN A 735 14.58 2.66 -1.21
CA GLN A 735 15.95 3.15 -1.00
C GLN A 735 16.35 4.25 -1.97
N ASN A 736 16.03 4.11 -3.27
CA ASN A 736 16.33 5.12 -4.28
C ASN A 736 15.59 6.44 -3.99
N THR A 737 14.30 6.35 -3.62
CA THR A 737 13.50 7.53 -3.26
C THR A 737 14.09 8.27 -2.06
N MET A 738 14.54 7.55 -1.04
CA MET A 738 15.21 8.15 0.12
C MET A 738 16.58 8.71 -0.20
N LYS A 739 17.34 8.08 -1.09
CA LYS A 739 18.64 8.58 -1.57
C LYS A 739 18.48 9.92 -2.28
N ASP A 740 17.45 10.05 -3.11
CA ASP A 740 17.14 11.29 -3.81
C ASP A 740 16.69 12.39 -2.82
N ALA A 741 15.82 12.04 -1.86
CA ALA A 741 15.40 12.94 -0.79
C ALA A 741 16.59 13.44 0.05
N SER A 742 17.48 12.53 0.46
CA SER A 742 18.70 12.86 1.21
C SER A 742 19.63 13.78 0.41
N THR A 743 19.77 13.54 -0.91
CA THR A 743 20.57 14.40 -1.78
C THR A 743 20.00 15.82 -1.86
N ARG A 744 18.67 15.96 -2.05
CA ARG A 744 18.00 17.27 -2.05
C ARG A 744 18.13 17.98 -0.70
N GLN A 745 17.93 17.26 0.39
CA GLN A 745 18.04 17.80 1.75
C GLN A 745 19.46 18.27 2.08
N THR A 746 20.47 17.54 1.63
CA THR A 746 21.88 17.93 1.78
C THR A 746 22.16 19.26 1.07
N GLN A 747 21.62 19.43 -0.15
CA GLN A 747 21.75 20.69 -0.91
C GLN A 747 20.98 21.83 -0.24
N ALA A 748 19.73 21.60 0.16
CA ALA A 748 18.90 22.58 0.85
C ALA A 748 19.52 23.03 2.18
N LYS A 749 20.09 22.09 2.94
CA LYS A 749 20.84 22.39 4.17
C LYS A 749 22.03 23.30 3.89
N ALA A 750 22.83 23.00 2.88
CA ALA A 750 24.00 23.84 2.53
C ALA A 750 23.59 25.26 2.10
N GLN A 751 22.51 25.38 1.31
CA GLN A 751 21.96 26.67 0.89
C GLN A 751 21.40 27.47 2.08
N LEU A 752 20.56 26.85 2.91
CA LEU A 752 19.99 27.49 4.10
C LEU A 752 21.09 27.92 5.08
N GLN A 753 22.11 27.09 5.28
CA GLN A 753 23.26 27.44 6.12
C GLN A 753 23.99 28.65 5.55
N THR A 754 24.21 28.71 4.23
CA THR A 754 24.83 29.87 3.58
C THR A 754 24.01 31.14 3.77
N ILE A 755 22.69 31.08 3.62
CA ILE A 755 21.84 32.26 3.77
C ILE A 755 21.76 32.70 5.24
N ILE A 756 21.69 31.75 6.19
CA ILE A 756 21.77 32.04 7.62
C ILE A 756 23.11 32.67 7.98
N ASP A 757 24.21 32.14 7.46
CA ASP A 757 25.55 32.68 7.70
C ASP A 757 25.68 34.09 7.11
N GLN A 758 25.12 34.37 5.93
CA GLN A 758 25.05 35.73 5.36
C GLN A 758 24.19 36.68 6.20
N ALA A 759 23.06 36.21 6.72
CA ALA A 759 22.16 37.01 7.55
C ALA A 759 22.73 37.28 8.95
N GLU A 760 23.63 36.42 9.42
CA GLU A 760 24.25 36.49 10.75
C GLU A 760 25.65 37.10 10.74
N SER A 761 26.38 37.09 9.62
CA SER A 761 27.79 37.49 9.58
C SER A 761 27.96 39.01 9.56
N ALA A 762 28.85 39.50 10.42
CA ALA A 762 29.31 40.88 10.39
C ALA A 762 30.55 40.98 9.48
N SER A 763 30.55 41.89 8.50
CA SER A 763 31.71 42.12 7.63
C SER A 763 32.85 42.78 8.44
N PRO A 764 34.03 42.13 8.60
CA PRO A 764 35.13 42.67 9.39
C PRO A 764 35.62 44.02 8.87
N ASP A 765 35.64 44.21 7.56
CA ASP A 765 36.08 45.45 6.91
C ASP A 765 35.10 46.60 7.17
N GLN A 766 33.79 46.32 7.08
CA GLN A 766 32.77 47.32 7.39
C GLN A 766 32.78 47.66 8.88
N VAL A 767 32.86 46.66 9.75
CA VAL A 767 32.93 46.86 11.22
C VAL A 767 34.18 47.64 11.60
N ALA A 768 35.35 47.31 11.03
CA ALA A 768 36.60 48.04 11.28
C ALA A 768 36.52 49.51 10.82
N SER A 769 35.92 49.78 9.65
CA SER A 769 35.73 51.16 9.17
C SER A 769 34.77 51.97 10.06
N GLN A 770 33.72 51.34 10.60
CA GLN A 770 32.79 51.97 11.52
C GLN A 770 33.42 52.22 12.90
N ILE A 771 34.21 51.28 13.42
CA ILE A 771 34.99 51.47 14.65
C ILE A 771 35.93 52.68 14.49
N LEU A 772 36.63 52.78 13.35
CA LEU A 772 37.52 53.91 13.09
C LEU A 772 36.76 55.23 13.00
N ALA A 773 35.60 55.26 12.34
CA ALA A 773 34.74 56.44 12.27
C ALA A 773 34.24 56.87 13.65
N LEU A 774 33.84 55.91 14.50
CA LEU A 774 33.41 56.17 15.88
C LEU A 774 34.56 56.63 16.78
N GLN A 775 35.76 56.09 16.62
CA GLN A 775 36.96 56.57 17.33
C GLN A 775 37.28 58.03 16.95
N ASN A 776 37.17 58.38 15.66
CA ASN A 776 37.34 59.75 15.18
C ASN A 776 36.26 60.69 15.72
N ALA A 777 34.99 60.25 15.73
CA ALA A 777 33.87 61.01 16.30
C ALA A 777 34.00 61.20 17.82
N LEU A 778 34.52 60.20 18.53
CA LEU A 778 34.81 60.26 19.95
C LEU A 778 35.91 61.29 20.24
N GLN A 779 37.02 61.26 19.48
CA GLN A 779 38.09 62.26 19.58
C GLN A 779 37.58 63.67 19.30
N ALA A 780 36.77 63.86 18.26
CA ALA A 780 36.15 65.14 17.94
C ALA A 780 35.21 65.63 19.04
N SER A 781 34.39 64.74 19.63
CA SER A 781 33.49 65.06 20.74
C SER A 781 34.26 65.46 22.00
N TYR A 782 35.39 64.81 22.30
CA TYR A 782 36.28 65.22 23.38
C TYR A 782 36.94 66.59 23.11
N GLN A 783 37.35 66.87 21.87
CA GLN A 783 37.87 68.19 21.49
C GLN A 783 36.82 69.30 21.59
N VAL A 784 35.59 69.06 21.13
CA VAL A 784 34.47 70.01 21.27
C VAL A 784 34.12 70.22 22.74
N THR A 785 34.06 69.16 23.55
CA THR A 785 33.82 69.27 25.00
C THR A 785 34.94 70.06 25.68
N SER A 786 36.20 69.87 25.27
CA SER A 786 37.35 70.65 25.74
C SER A 786 37.24 72.13 25.33
N ASN A 787 36.88 72.43 24.09
CA ASN A 787 36.66 73.80 23.59
C ASN A 787 35.47 74.49 24.29
N LEU A 788 34.38 73.75 24.57
CA LEU A 788 33.21 74.26 25.28
C LEU A 788 33.49 74.48 26.77
N ALA A 789 34.30 73.63 27.41
CA ALA A 789 34.81 73.84 28.76
C ALA A 789 35.76 75.06 28.83
N GLN A 790 36.48 75.35 27.75
CA GLN A 790 37.32 76.56 27.62
C GLN A 790 36.52 77.85 27.33
N LEU A 791 35.27 77.76 26.88
CA LEU A 791 34.33 78.88 26.72
C LEU A 791 33.58 79.27 28.02
N SER A 792 34.04 78.74 29.17
CA SER A 792 33.59 79.16 30.49
C SER A 792 33.79 80.66 30.69
N LEU A 793 32.79 81.33 31.31
CA LEU A 793 32.75 82.76 31.64
C LEU A 793 34.01 83.27 32.36
N VAL A 794 34.81 82.36 32.95
CA VAL A 794 36.09 82.64 33.63
C VAL A 794 37.21 83.07 32.66
N LYS A 795 37.08 82.84 31.35
CA LYS A 795 38.04 83.31 30.32
C LYS A 795 37.58 84.54 29.53
N PHE A 796 36.33 84.98 29.72
CA PHE A 796 35.78 86.17 29.05
C PHE A 796 35.84 87.43 29.93
N LEU A 797 35.99 87.26 31.24
CA LEU A 797 36.45 88.29 32.17
C LEU A 797 37.98 88.19 32.30
#